data_AF-A0A8C0EMP5-F1
#
_entry.id   AF-A0A8C0EMP5-F1
#
_cell.length_a   1.000
_cell.length_b   1.000
_cell.length_c   1.000
_cell.angle_alpha   90.00
_cell.angle_beta   90.00
_cell.angle_gamma   90.00
#
_symmetry.space_group_name_H-M   'P 1'
#
loop_
_entity.id
_entity.type
_entity.pdbx_description
1 polymer ?
#
loop_
_entity_poly.entity_id
_entity_poly.type
_entity_poly.pdbx_seq_one_letter_code
_entity_poly.pdbx_strand_id
1 'polypeptide(L)'
;MPAVEPGRQRDHTPVLGLFLIAALVVAVQSVCDAPPRLPSAEPKEEHQGITVFPYNSVVEYICRPGYVRSGSTRNVLVCGRNNKWHGSKDMCTPKLCSYPGEPDNGRLIQTGKLVFGSSTFGSNQIKFFLSCSSPPLPFLPPLSPAIPCLPPPEIANGQHSGAGKELFEYGASVTYWCHPVQRGGRAFSLLGDASIFCTTTDNVNGVWNKPAPECKVVNCEHPTVENGKLLSGYRADYTYGDTVMFDCNFRYTLVGSGTSTCKDNDRWDPPLPLCQLSSCDDPPDVFNAVKAKLAGNLFPVDTIVTYECREGHQFSPGETTRHVKCLPDFTWTETPHPCERIRCQSPDLRNGKPVHIWEVKDNYLYGDRLEIMCNDGYAFKGHSNNVMLQCNSDGRWDPAVPECIPEPRCPKPDTANGREVYNSKNDYTVGTRLRLACDLGYVLRGQGLTECQADKTWSPPLPFCDKACGPPPQVPNGQHSGAGQEQFSYGAEVTYSCAEGLSLIGDASIYCTSDDGVNLEWSGPAPECRAIRCPRPTVERGRMTPQRFTFPYGVAVKFSCDEGFVLQGSAETRCLADSTWHPPLPTCQPVQCRKPLTQEDIMFHSYKLMFEVNETLTFYCKRDAYRSTSSVTTCSANGTWIPPVTCKILQNKEDFQCGVPLTELKTLLEVRKLYLEIQKLEKDLKPTVFG
;
A
#
# COMPACT_ATOMS: atom_id res chain seq x y z
N MET A 1 7.54 3.74 -24.95
CA MET A 1 6.39 4.64 -24.71
C MET A 1 5.22 3.79 -24.23
N PRO A 2 4.43 4.22 -23.24
CA PRO A 2 4.70 5.08 -22.06
C PRO A 2 4.44 4.28 -20.75
N ALA A 3 4.96 4.56 -19.53
CA ALA A 3 5.25 5.76 -18.73
C ALA A 3 4.17 6.06 -17.66
N VAL A 4 4.53 5.92 -16.37
CA VAL A 4 4.43 6.90 -15.26
C VAL A 4 5.30 6.39 -14.08
N GLU A 5 6.11 7.28 -13.50
CA GLU A 5 7.28 7.06 -12.61
C GLU A 5 6.99 7.15 -11.09
N PRO A 6 7.93 6.64 -10.23
CA PRO A 6 8.07 7.00 -8.81
C PRO A 6 9.25 7.97 -8.55
N GLY A 7 9.13 8.79 -7.50
CA GLY A 7 10.09 9.84 -7.12
C GLY A 7 11.35 9.34 -6.41
N ARG A 8 12.51 9.89 -6.81
CA ARG A 8 13.86 9.62 -6.29
C ARG A 8 14.53 10.92 -5.83
N GLN A 9 15.27 10.81 -4.71
CA GLN A 9 16.20 11.79 -4.14
C GLN A 9 17.14 12.44 -5.16
N ARG A 10 17.44 13.73 -4.96
CA ARG A 10 18.59 14.42 -5.55
C ARG A 10 19.64 14.72 -4.48
N ASP A 11 20.78 14.05 -4.61
CA ASP A 11 22.07 14.46 -4.10
C ASP A 11 22.56 15.72 -4.82
N HIS A 12 23.21 16.62 -4.08
CA HIS A 12 24.23 17.51 -4.63
C HIS A 12 25.34 17.72 -3.58
N THR A 13 26.52 17.17 -3.89
CA THR A 13 27.85 17.63 -3.45
C THR A 13 28.76 17.59 -4.69
N PRO A 14 30.00 18.12 -4.67
CA PRO A 14 30.48 19.41 -4.15
C PRO A 14 31.25 20.21 -5.24
N VAL A 15 31.46 21.51 -5.06
CA VAL A 15 32.48 22.26 -5.82
C VAL A 15 33.35 23.05 -4.84
N LEU A 16 34.63 22.64 -4.78
CA LEU A 16 35.75 23.36 -4.19
C LEU A 16 36.01 24.65 -4.98
N GLY A 17 36.38 25.73 -4.28
CA GLY A 17 37.19 26.79 -4.90
C GLY A 17 36.97 28.18 -4.33
N LEU A 18 37.92 28.61 -3.48
CA LEU A 18 38.35 29.99 -3.24
C LEU A 18 37.28 31.01 -2.83
N PHE A 19 37.35 31.51 -1.58
CA PHE A 19 37.42 32.95 -1.31
C PHE A 19 38.01 33.17 0.09
N LEU A 20 39.33 33.37 0.11
CA LEU A 20 40.01 34.17 1.13
C LEU A 20 39.69 35.65 0.88
N ILE A 21 39.77 36.43 1.97
CA ILE A 21 39.70 37.90 2.06
C ILE A 21 38.28 38.46 2.23
N ALA A 22 37.78 38.39 3.47
CA ALA A 22 36.87 39.42 3.97
C ALA A 22 37.69 40.71 4.13
N ALA A 23 37.68 41.55 3.10
CA ALA A 23 38.15 42.92 3.19
C ALA A 23 37.22 43.67 4.15
N LEU A 24 37.76 44.05 5.31
CA LEU A 24 37.26 45.15 6.12
C LEU A 24 37.08 46.37 5.22
N VAL A 25 35.85 46.64 4.80
CA VAL A 25 35.47 47.97 4.34
C VAL A 25 35.44 48.83 5.60
N VAL A 26 36.57 49.44 5.94
CA VAL A 26 36.59 50.60 6.83
C VAL A 26 35.83 51.69 6.09
N ALA A 27 34.53 51.76 6.33
CA ALA A 27 33.78 52.97 6.09
C ALA A 27 34.40 54.02 6.99
N VAL A 28 35.25 54.88 6.43
CA VAL A 28 35.72 56.09 7.10
C VAL A 28 34.47 56.93 7.33
N GLN A 29 33.84 56.77 8.49
CA GLN A 29 32.79 57.66 8.92
C GLN A 29 33.44 59.03 9.04
N SER A 30 33.05 59.95 8.17
CA SER A 30 33.43 61.34 8.33
C SER A 30 32.77 61.85 9.61
N VAL A 31 33.59 62.20 10.60
CA VAL A 31 33.19 62.63 11.93
C VAL A 31 33.70 64.05 12.13
N CYS A 32 32.83 64.96 12.55
CA CYS A 32 33.23 66.33 12.91
C CYS A 32 33.54 66.40 14.41
N ASP A 33 34.61 67.12 14.74
CA ASP A 33 34.90 67.53 16.11
C ASP A 33 33.85 68.52 16.63
N ALA A 34 33.92 68.82 17.93
CA ALA A 34 32.99 69.72 18.60
C ALA A 34 32.73 71.02 17.80
N PRO A 35 31.45 71.46 17.70
CA PRO A 35 31.05 72.58 16.86
C PRO A 35 31.72 73.89 17.32
N PRO A 36 32.21 74.73 16.39
CA PRO A 36 32.96 75.93 16.73
C PRO A 36 32.09 76.97 17.43
N ARG A 37 32.59 77.61 18.50
CA ARG A 37 31.90 78.75 19.14
C ARG A 37 32.15 80.03 18.34
N LEU A 38 31.10 80.79 18.03
CA LEU A 38 31.18 82.02 17.22
C LEU A 38 31.15 83.29 18.11
N PRO A 39 31.72 84.42 17.65
CA PRO A 39 31.69 85.69 18.41
C PRO A 39 30.29 86.26 18.62
N SER A 40 29.34 85.97 17.73
CA SER A 40 27.97 86.46 17.76
C SER A 40 26.93 85.40 18.20
N ALA A 41 27.32 84.12 18.27
CA ALA A 41 26.42 82.99 18.54
C ALA A 41 27.12 81.82 19.24
N GLU A 42 26.39 81.01 20.01
CA GLU A 42 26.90 79.81 20.67
C GLU A 42 26.00 78.59 20.49
N PRO A 43 26.55 77.36 20.52
CA PRO A 43 25.74 76.15 20.41
C PRO A 43 24.79 76.02 21.60
N LYS A 44 23.57 75.56 21.33
CA LYS A 44 22.56 75.30 22.36
C LYS A 44 23.06 74.26 23.39
N GLU A 45 22.68 74.42 24.66
CA GLU A 45 23.20 73.61 25.80
C GLU A 45 23.12 72.10 25.57
N GLU A 46 22.08 71.61 24.90
CA GLU A 46 21.88 70.18 24.60
C GLU A 46 22.99 69.57 23.71
N HIS A 47 23.76 70.40 23.01
CA HIS A 47 24.90 69.99 22.19
C HIS A 47 26.26 70.28 22.86
N GLN A 48 26.25 70.90 24.06
CA GLN A 48 27.46 71.20 24.82
C GLN A 48 27.88 69.95 25.62
N GLY A 49 29.08 69.43 25.34
CA GLY A 49 29.64 68.23 25.99
C GLY A 49 29.71 66.99 25.09
N ILE A 50 29.09 67.03 23.91
CA ILE A 50 29.31 66.03 22.86
C ILE A 50 30.56 66.41 22.07
N THR A 51 31.54 65.52 22.02
CA THR A 51 32.84 65.78 21.38
C THR A 51 32.93 65.22 19.96
N VAL A 52 31.99 64.37 19.56
CA VAL A 52 32.03 63.57 18.33
C VAL A 52 30.68 63.64 17.62
N PHE A 53 30.64 64.22 16.42
CA PHE A 53 29.41 64.35 15.63
C PHE A 53 29.48 63.53 14.34
N PRO A 54 28.54 62.59 14.11
CA PRO A 54 28.50 61.81 12.88
C PRO A 54 28.11 62.67 11.66
N TYR A 55 28.35 62.11 10.47
CA TYR A 55 27.98 62.73 9.19
C TYR A 55 26.49 63.14 9.15
N ASN A 56 26.21 64.34 8.64
CA ASN A 56 24.89 64.99 8.59
C ASN A 56 24.30 65.40 9.96
N SER A 57 25.05 65.35 11.06
CA SER A 57 24.60 65.98 12.31
C SER A 57 24.39 67.48 12.12
N VAL A 58 23.26 67.97 12.63
CA VAL A 58 22.84 69.38 12.58
C VAL A 58 22.91 69.95 13.99
N VAL A 59 23.69 71.00 14.19
CA VAL A 59 23.83 71.68 15.48
C VAL A 59 23.21 73.05 15.41
N GLU A 60 22.32 73.36 16.37
CA GLU A 60 21.64 74.64 16.47
C GLU A 60 22.37 75.64 17.38
N TYR A 61 22.39 76.90 16.94
CA TYR A 61 23.04 78.03 17.60
C TYR A 61 22.03 79.07 18.11
N ILE A 62 22.35 79.67 19.25
CA ILE A 62 21.64 80.79 19.88
C ILE A 62 22.50 82.06 19.86
N CYS A 63 21.89 83.23 19.68
CA CYS A 63 22.63 84.50 19.59
C CYS A 63 23.07 85.01 20.96
N ARG A 64 24.32 85.50 21.04
CA ARG A 64 24.85 86.13 22.25
C ARG A 64 24.17 87.48 22.54
N PRO A 65 24.17 87.97 23.79
CA PRO A 65 23.65 89.29 24.16
C PRO A 65 24.24 90.42 23.29
N GLY A 66 23.40 91.35 22.81
CA GLY A 66 23.80 92.40 21.86
C GLY A 66 23.60 92.05 20.37
N TYR A 67 23.34 90.78 20.05
CA TYR A 67 23.00 90.31 18.70
C TYR A 67 21.56 89.75 18.66
N VAL A 68 20.95 89.76 17.47
CA VAL A 68 19.63 89.19 17.17
C VAL A 68 19.74 88.24 15.99
N ARG A 69 18.88 87.22 15.97
CA ARG A 69 18.85 86.23 14.91
C ARG A 69 18.63 86.91 13.56
N SER A 70 19.51 86.62 12.62
CA SER A 70 19.39 87.11 11.25
C SER A 70 18.20 86.43 10.56
N GLY A 71 17.29 87.20 9.98
CA GLY A 71 16.10 86.67 9.31
C GLY A 71 16.40 85.95 7.98
N SER A 72 17.60 86.13 7.42
CA SER A 72 17.98 85.62 6.09
C SER A 72 18.76 84.29 6.11
N THR A 73 19.26 83.85 7.27
CA THR A 73 20.12 82.67 7.39
C THR A 73 19.65 81.71 8.47
N ARG A 74 19.77 80.39 8.25
CA ARG A 74 19.48 79.39 9.28
C ARG A 74 20.56 79.42 10.37
N ASN A 75 20.16 79.26 11.63
CA ASN A 75 21.03 79.22 12.80
C ASN A 75 21.63 77.83 13.07
N VAL A 76 21.91 77.05 12.02
CA VAL A 76 22.41 75.67 12.14
C VAL A 76 23.67 75.44 11.33
N LEU A 77 24.61 74.67 11.88
CA LEU A 77 25.76 74.14 11.15
C LEU A 77 25.58 72.63 10.96
N VAL A 78 25.98 72.14 9.78
CA VAL A 78 25.85 70.73 9.41
C VAL A 78 27.22 70.10 9.21
N CYS A 79 27.46 68.94 9.81
CA CYS A 79 28.71 68.20 9.63
C CYS A 79 28.78 67.57 8.22
N GLY A 80 29.75 67.99 7.42
CA GLY A 80 29.96 67.48 6.05
C GLY A 80 30.91 66.29 5.97
N ARG A 81 30.97 65.65 4.80
CA ARG A 81 31.84 64.47 4.54
C ARG A 81 33.34 64.71 4.66
N ASN A 82 33.76 65.97 4.77
CA ASN A 82 35.16 66.37 4.89
C ASN A 82 35.56 66.73 6.33
N ASN A 83 34.80 66.26 7.33
CA ASN A 83 35.00 66.55 8.76
C ASN A 83 34.97 68.06 9.09
N LYS A 84 34.31 68.87 8.25
CA LYS A 84 34.15 70.32 8.44
C LYS A 84 32.67 70.68 8.58
N TRP A 85 32.41 71.69 9.40
CA TRP A 85 31.09 72.29 9.58
C TRP A 85 30.74 73.20 8.40
N HIS A 86 29.57 72.97 7.79
CA HIS A 86 29.03 73.76 6.68
C HIS A 86 27.80 74.55 7.13
N GLY A 87 27.73 75.83 6.74
CA GLY A 87 26.63 76.74 7.05
C GLY A 87 27.07 78.19 7.08
N SER A 88 26.12 79.11 7.23
CA SER A 88 26.43 80.55 7.31
C SER A 88 26.92 80.92 8.71
N LYS A 89 28.01 81.68 8.81
CA LYS A 89 28.52 82.19 10.11
C LYS A 89 27.80 83.48 10.55
N ASP A 90 27.02 84.11 9.67
CA ASP A 90 26.28 85.36 9.92
C ASP A 90 24.86 85.09 10.46
N MET A 91 24.74 84.09 11.34
CA MET A 91 23.46 83.63 11.92
C MET A 91 22.81 84.68 12.84
N CYS A 92 23.64 85.55 13.40
CA CYS A 92 23.27 86.54 14.39
C CYS A 92 23.86 87.90 14.01
N THR A 93 22.98 88.87 13.75
CA THR A 93 23.34 90.25 13.38
C THR A 93 23.26 91.18 14.59
N PRO A 94 24.10 92.22 14.68
CA PRO A 94 24.08 93.14 15.81
C PRO A 94 22.72 93.86 15.95
N LYS A 95 22.25 94.06 17.18
CA LYS A 95 21.01 94.79 17.47
C LYS A 95 21.10 96.24 17.00
N LEU A 96 20.02 96.76 16.43
CA LEU A 96 19.91 98.18 16.06
C LEU A 96 19.79 99.05 17.32
N CYS A 97 20.57 100.11 17.39
CA CYS A 97 20.64 101.01 18.53
C CYS A 97 19.83 102.29 18.31
N SER A 98 19.06 102.71 19.32
CA SER A 98 18.35 103.99 19.34
C SER A 98 19.34 105.15 19.46
N TYR A 99 19.02 106.30 18.83
CA TYR A 99 19.88 107.49 18.85
C TYR A 99 20.11 107.98 20.29
N PRO A 100 21.35 108.04 20.80
CA PRO A 100 21.62 108.27 22.22
C PRO A 100 21.61 109.74 22.68
N GLY A 101 21.22 110.70 21.83
CA GLY A 101 21.25 112.15 22.16
C GLY A 101 22.61 112.81 21.89
N GLU A 102 22.64 114.13 21.74
CA GLU A 102 23.88 114.89 21.53
C GLU A 102 24.66 115.09 22.86
N PRO A 103 26.00 114.90 22.89
CA PRO A 103 26.80 115.08 24.11
C PRO A 103 27.03 116.55 24.47
N ASP A 104 27.14 116.84 25.77
CA ASP A 104 27.50 118.18 26.25
C ASP A 104 28.90 118.57 25.71
N ASN A 105 28.91 119.59 24.83
CA ASN A 105 30.05 120.11 24.06
C ASN A 105 30.50 119.32 22.80
N GLY A 106 29.59 118.67 22.08
CA GLY A 106 29.89 118.17 20.73
C GLY A 106 28.67 117.76 19.91
N ARG A 107 28.77 117.83 18.58
CA ARG A 107 27.70 117.39 17.66
C ARG A 107 28.04 116.03 17.06
N LEU A 108 27.16 115.04 17.23
CA LEU A 108 27.27 113.72 16.60
C LEU A 108 26.84 113.83 15.12
N ILE A 109 27.77 113.59 14.18
CA ILE A 109 27.45 113.57 12.74
C ILE A 109 27.03 112.14 12.36
N GLN A 110 25.73 111.93 12.15
CA GLN A 110 25.19 110.62 11.80
C GLN A 110 25.29 110.34 10.29
N THR A 111 26.09 109.34 9.91
CA THR A 111 26.11 108.74 8.56
C THR A 111 25.59 107.31 8.63
N GLY A 112 24.29 107.14 8.89
CA GLY A 112 23.60 105.84 8.81
C GLY A 112 23.03 105.29 10.13
N LYS A 113 22.51 104.05 10.07
CA LYS A 113 21.86 103.35 11.20
C LYS A 113 22.92 102.87 12.21
N LEU A 114 22.77 103.24 13.49
CA LEU A 114 23.64 102.80 14.58
C LEU A 114 23.31 101.35 14.97
N VAL A 115 24.30 100.46 14.96
CA VAL A 115 24.18 99.06 15.41
C VAL A 115 25.19 98.74 16.51
N PHE A 116 24.90 97.75 17.35
CA PHE A 116 25.82 97.28 18.41
C PHE A 116 27.23 97.05 17.86
N GLY A 117 28.24 97.73 18.44
CA GLY A 117 29.62 97.69 17.95
C GLY A 117 29.99 98.74 16.88
N SER A 118 29.09 99.65 16.50
CA SER A 118 29.40 100.76 15.58
C SER A 118 30.34 101.78 16.22
N SER A 119 31.31 102.28 15.44
CA SER A 119 32.19 103.37 15.83
C SER A 119 31.72 104.68 15.19
N THR A 120 31.52 105.73 16.00
CA THR A 120 31.25 107.09 15.51
C THR A 120 32.42 108.01 15.86
N PHE A 121 32.67 108.99 14.98
CA PHE A 121 33.77 109.94 15.11
C PHE A 121 33.26 111.26 15.69
N GLY A 122 33.77 111.65 16.86
CA GLY A 122 33.66 113.01 17.41
C GLY A 122 34.92 113.83 17.09
N SER A 123 34.82 115.16 17.10
CA SER A 123 35.85 116.12 16.60
C SER A 123 37.23 116.06 17.26
N ASN A 124 37.46 115.16 18.23
CA ASN A 124 38.76 114.91 18.89
C ASN A 124 39.39 113.54 18.56
N GLN A 125 39.01 112.86 17.47
CA GLN A 125 39.54 111.55 17.05
C GLN A 125 39.47 110.42 18.12
N ILE A 126 38.44 110.41 18.96
CA ILE A 126 38.17 109.32 19.90
C ILE A 126 37.15 108.37 19.29
N LYS A 127 37.46 107.07 19.24
CA LYS A 127 36.53 106.00 18.78
C LYS A 127 35.68 105.54 19.96
N PHE A 128 34.37 105.77 19.88
CA PHE A 128 33.38 105.26 20.85
C PHE A 128 32.75 103.96 20.34
N PHE A 129 32.52 102.98 21.21
CA PHE A 129 31.74 101.78 20.91
C PHE A 129 30.38 101.86 21.61
N LEU A 130 29.27 101.76 20.87
CA LEU A 130 27.94 101.76 21.48
C LEU A 130 27.61 100.38 22.09
N SER A 131 27.36 100.36 23.41
CA SER A 131 26.63 99.29 24.10
C SER A 131 25.15 99.67 24.21
N CYS A 132 24.27 98.84 23.67
CA CYS A 132 22.84 99.10 23.65
C CYS A 132 22.14 98.54 24.90
N SER A 133 22.13 99.34 25.95
CA SER A 133 21.43 99.04 27.21
C SER A 133 20.79 100.32 27.75
N SER A 134 19.47 100.28 27.98
CA SER A 134 18.70 101.30 28.72
C SER A 134 18.42 100.73 30.12
N PRO A 135 18.51 101.48 31.24
CA PRO A 135 18.65 102.94 31.45
C PRO A 135 20.07 103.41 31.87
N PRO A 136 20.34 104.73 31.98
CA PRO A 136 21.68 105.30 32.09
C PRO A 136 22.25 105.26 33.52
N LEU A 137 23.51 104.84 33.66
CA LEU A 137 24.34 105.01 34.86
C LEU A 137 25.65 105.72 34.46
N PRO A 138 26.21 106.57 35.34
CA PRO A 138 27.27 107.49 35.00
C PRO A 138 28.55 106.78 34.56
N PHE A 139 29.19 107.40 33.57
CA PHE A 139 30.47 107.07 32.96
C PHE A 139 31.49 106.53 33.97
N LEU A 140 31.74 105.23 33.91
CA LEU A 140 32.93 104.59 34.47
C LEU A 140 33.84 104.16 33.31
N PRO A 141 35.16 104.37 33.39
CA PRO A 141 36.11 103.89 32.38
C PRO A 141 36.10 102.35 32.33
N PRO A 142 36.39 101.71 31.18
CA PRO A 142 36.33 100.26 31.08
C PRO A 142 37.55 99.64 31.77
N LEU A 143 37.31 99.01 32.91
CA LEU A 143 38.12 97.91 33.42
C LEU A 143 37.27 96.65 33.28
N SER A 144 37.48 95.88 32.23
CA SER A 144 37.25 94.45 32.29
C SER A 144 38.57 93.79 32.70
N PRO A 145 38.85 93.56 34.00
CA PRO A 145 39.94 92.66 34.34
C PRO A 145 39.47 91.25 33.98
N ALA A 146 40.15 90.61 33.02
CA ALA A 146 39.97 89.18 32.81
C ALA A 146 40.23 88.48 34.16
N ILE A 147 39.31 87.64 34.63
CA ILE A 147 39.49 86.89 35.89
C ILE A 147 40.70 85.96 35.68
N PRO A 148 41.82 86.20 36.36
CA PRO A 148 43.02 85.42 36.14
C PRO A 148 42.95 84.15 36.99
N CYS A 149 43.19 82.99 36.37
CA CYS A 149 43.56 81.77 37.08
C CYS A 149 45.03 81.81 37.46
N LEU A 150 45.35 81.27 38.62
CA LEU A 150 46.73 80.94 38.96
C LEU A 150 47.30 79.99 37.90
N PRO A 151 48.62 80.07 37.62
CA PRO A 151 49.29 79.13 36.74
C PRO A 151 48.93 77.68 37.13
N PRO A 152 48.63 76.83 36.13
CA PRO A 152 48.28 75.44 36.40
C PRO A 152 49.45 74.72 37.10
N PRO A 153 49.19 73.79 38.03
CA PRO A 153 50.25 73.10 38.76
C PRO A 153 51.22 72.36 37.82
N GLU A 154 52.53 72.47 38.08
CA GLU A 154 53.52 71.62 37.43
C GLU A 154 53.46 70.21 38.04
N ILE A 155 53.62 69.19 37.19
CA ILE A 155 53.52 67.78 37.59
C ILE A 155 54.85 67.08 37.38
N ALA A 156 55.22 66.19 38.30
CA ALA A 156 56.46 65.42 38.17
C ALA A 156 56.41 64.52 36.92
N ASN A 157 57.50 64.48 36.14
CA ASN A 157 57.61 63.68 34.92
C ASN A 157 56.56 63.99 33.83
N GLY A 158 55.97 65.20 33.83
CA GLY A 158 55.06 65.65 32.78
C GLY A 158 55.13 67.15 32.54
N GLN A 159 54.46 67.59 31.47
CA GLN A 159 54.38 68.98 31.03
C GLN A 159 52.96 69.29 30.55
N HIS A 160 52.60 70.57 30.47
CA HIS A 160 51.29 71.01 29.98
C HIS A 160 51.40 72.07 28.87
N SER A 161 50.32 72.20 28.08
CA SER A 161 50.24 73.08 26.90
C SER A 161 50.33 74.57 27.22
N GLY A 162 50.21 74.93 28.50
CA GLY A 162 50.35 76.29 29.00
C GLY A 162 51.76 76.66 29.47
N ALA A 163 52.75 75.78 29.35
CA ALA A 163 54.10 76.05 29.83
C ALA A 163 54.68 77.30 29.16
N GLY A 164 55.07 78.29 29.96
CA GLY A 164 55.58 79.59 29.49
C GLY A 164 54.53 80.67 29.22
N LYS A 165 53.24 80.41 29.47
CA LYS A 165 52.19 81.44 29.44
C LYS A 165 52.06 82.09 30.82
N GLU A 166 52.26 83.40 30.92
CA GLU A 166 52.25 84.13 32.20
C GLU A 166 50.83 84.40 32.74
N LEU A 167 49.80 84.39 31.87
CA LEU A 167 48.42 84.71 32.26
C LEU A 167 47.41 83.70 31.69
N PHE A 168 46.57 83.13 32.57
CA PHE A 168 45.47 82.24 32.21
C PHE A 168 44.14 82.92 32.56
N GLU A 169 43.29 83.14 31.55
CA GLU A 169 42.00 83.80 31.74
C GLU A 169 40.87 82.76 31.86
N TYR A 170 39.71 83.19 32.37
CA TYR A 170 38.49 82.38 32.42
C TYR A 170 38.20 81.66 31.08
N GLY A 171 37.97 80.35 31.15
CA GLY A 171 37.75 79.49 29.97
C GLY A 171 39.04 78.96 29.31
N ALA A 172 40.23 79.38 29.75
CA ALA A 172 41.48 78.79 29.27
C ALA A 172 41.61 77.33 29.70
N SER A 173 41.93 76.43 28.78
CA SER A 173 42.19 75.01 29.04
C SER A 173 43.66 74.67 28.86
N VAL A 174 44.20 73.86 29.74
CA VAL A 174 45.54 73.27 29.60
C VAL A 174 45.44 71.76 29.56
N THR A 175 46.25 71.16 28.71
CA THR A 175 46.32 69.72 28.51
C THR A 175 47.69 69.25 28.93
N TYR A 176 47.74 68.24 29.78
CA TYR A 176 48.95 67.62 30.31
C TYR A 176 49.35 66.39 29.51
N TRP A 177 50.65 66.13 29.42
CA TRP A 177 51.24 64.90 28.87
C TRP A 177 52.48 64.52 29.67
N CYS A 178 52.81 63.22 29.71
CA CYS A 178 54.00 62.75 30.40
C CYS A 178 55.25 62.84 29.53
N HIS A 179 56.41 62.99 30.16
CA HIS A 179 57.69 63.03 29.46
C HIS A 179 58.02 61.69 28.81
N PRO A 180 58.61 61.68 27.60
CA PRO A 180 59.06 60.45 26.97
C PRO A 180 60.25 59.86 27.74
N VAL A 181 60.29 58.53 27.84
CA VAL A 181 61.34 57.82 28.57
C VAL A 181 62.48 57.42 27.62
N GLN A 182 63.72 57.39 28.15
CA GLN A 182 64.90 56.95 27.41
C GLN A 182 64.83 55.46 27.06
N ARG A 183 65.58 55.03 26.03
CA ARG A 183 65.58 53.65 25.52
C ARG A 183 65.76 52.62 26.65
N GLY A 184 64.75 51.79 26.87
CA GLY A 184 64.76 50.71 27.87
C GLY A 184 64.05 51.02 29.20
N GLY A 185 63.57 52.25 29.42
CA GLY A 185 62.74 52.59 30.58
C GLY A 185 61.24 52.46 30.31
N ARG A 186 60.45 52.19 31.36
CA ARG A 186 58.98 52.06 31.28
C ARG A 186 58.30 53.42 31.15
N ALA A 187 57.33 53.54 30.24
CA ALA A 187 56.61 54.78 29.98
C ALA A 187 55.73 55.20 31.18
N PHE A 188 55.61 56.52 31.39
CA PHE A 188 54.70 57.08 32.38
C PHE A 188 53.26 57.08 31.85
N SER A 189 52.32 56.70 32.70
CA SER A 189 50.88 56.80 32.45
C SER A 189 50.32 58.07 33.10
N LEU A 190 49.43 58.76 32.39
CA LEU A 190 48.75 59.96 32.88
C LEU A 190 47.50 59.53 33.68
N LEU A 191 47.53 59.75 35.00
CA LEU A 191 46.47 59.39 35.92
C LEU A 191 45.58 60.60 36.18
N GLY A 192 44.31 60.51 35.78
CA GLY A 192 43.32 61.59 35.89
C GLY A 192 42.99 62.24 34.55
N ASP A 193 42.24 63.34 34.61
CA ASP A 193 41.80 64.05 33.40
C ASP A 193 42.96 64.79 32.73
N ALA A 194 43.23 64.43 31.47
CA ALA A 194 44.33 65.01 30.71
C ALA A 194 44.20 66.53 30.48
N SER A 195 42.98 67.06 30.53
CA SER A 195 42.72 68.49 30.33
C SER A 195 41.91 69.06 31.48
N ILE A 196 42.42 70.18 32.02
CA ILE A 196 41.73 70.99 33.03
C ILE A 196 41.49 72.38 32.43
N PHE A 197 40.42 73.06 32.87
CA PHE A 197 40.07 74.39 32.41
C PHE A 197 39.79 75.35 33.56
N CYS A 198 40.14 76.62 33.34
CA CYS A 198 39.94 77.71 34.26
C CYS A 198 38.45 78.04 34.33
N THR A 199 37.86 77.84 35.49
CA THR A 199 36.49 78.22 35.83
C THR A 199 36.50 79.19 37.01
N THR A 200 35.34 79.61 37.49
CA THR A 200 35.21 80.43 38.70
C THR A 200 34.02 79.94 39.51
N THR A 201 34.14 79.99 40.83
CA THR A 201 33.04 79.65 41.75
C THR A 201 32.37 80.90 42.33
N ASP A 202 33.04 82.05 42.28
CA ASP A 202 32.63 83.30 42.93
C ASP A 202 32.60 84.50 41.97
N ASN A 203 32.85 84.29 40.66
CA ASN A 203 32.97 85.32 39.63
C ASN A 203 34.06 86.38 39.92
N VAL A 204 34.99 86.08 40.83
CA VAL A 204 36.07 86.98 41.25
C VAL A 204 37.43 86.29 41.16
N ASN A 205 37.52 85.01 41.54
CA ASN A 205 38.75 84.21 41.52
C ASN A 205 38.66 83.08 40.49
N GLY A 206 39.75 82.88 39.74
CA GLY A 206 39.88 81.76 38.82
C GLY A 206 40.36 80.48 39.52
N VAL A 207 39.66 79.36 39.33
CA VAL A 207 39.99 78.03 39.88
C VAL A 207 39.94 76.99 38.76
N TRP A 208 40.86 76.02 38.77
CA TRP A 208 40.82 74.89 37.83
C TRP A 208 39.68 73.92 38.18
N ASN A 209 38.92 73.49 37.16
CA ASN A 209 37.72 72.66 37.34
C ASN A 209 37.98 71.27 37.96
N LYS A 210 39.22 70.77 37.87
CA LYS A 210 39.66 69.43 38.27
C LYS A 210 41.09 69.50 38.81
N PRO A 211 41.52 68.55 39.66
CA PRO A 211 42.92 68.46 40.07
C PRO A 211 43.84 68.14 38.88
N ALA A 212 45.10 68.55 38.97
CA ALA A 212 46.10 68.23 37.95
C ALA A 212 46.36 66.71 37.90
N PRO A 213 46.50 66.12 36.71
CA PRO A 213 46.78 64.69 36.56
C PRO A 213 48.20 64.33 36.99
N GLU A 214 48.44 63.08 37.37
CA GLU A 214 49.75 62.61 37.83
C GLU A 214 50.41 61.68 36.80
N CYS A 215 51.69 61.90 36.51
CA CYS A 215 52.46 60.99 35.66
C CYS A 215 53.21 59.95 36.52
N LYS A 216 52.68 58.73 36.56
CA LYS A 216 53.26 57.60 37.31
C LYS A 216 53.44 56.39 36.40
N VAL A 217 54.43 55.56 36.70
CA VAL A 217 54.57 54.27 36.04
C VAL A 217 53.57 53.33 36.70
N VAL A 218 52.52 52.95 35.96
CA VAL A 218 51.57 51.92 36.37
C VAL A 218 51.88 50.67 35.58
N ASN A 219 52.02 49.54 36.27
CA ASN A 219 52.36 48.27 35.65
C ASN A 219 51.64 47.11 36.33
N CYS A 220 50.50 46.72 35.76
CA CYS A 220 49.76 45.56 36.25
C CYS A 220 50.49 44.25 35.90
N GLU A 221 50.37 43.27 36.79
CA GLU A 221 50.91 41.93 36.58
C GLU A 221 50.29 41.28 35.34
N HIS A 222 51.04 40.39 34.68
CA HIS A 222 50.56 39.75 33.47
C HIS A 222 49.27 38.93 33.76
N PRO A 223 48.18 39.17 33.03
CA PRO A 223 46.86 38.59 33.31
C PRO A 223 46.82 37.09 32.99
N THR A 224 47.18 36.25 33.96
CA THR A 224 47.15 34.78 33.84
C THR A 224 46.02 34.17 34.66
N VAL A 225 45.15 33.38 34.01
CA VAL A 225 44.04 32.65 34.65
C VAL A 225 44.19 31.17 34.35
N GLU A 226 44.29 30.33 35.39
CA GLU A 226 44.32 28.87 35.23
C GLU A 226 43.03 28.37 34.59
N ASN A 227 43.15 27.48 33.60
CA ASN A 227 42.02 26.99 32.81
C ASN A 227 41.20 28.10 32.12
N GLY A 228 41.79 29.27 31.91
CA GLY A 228 41.21 30.39 31.17
C GLY A 228 42.02 30.77 29.93
N LYS A 229 41.38 31.50 29.02
CA LYS A 229 41.97 32.10 27.82
C LYS A 229 41.72 33.60 27.84
N LEU A 230 42.76 34.36 27.50
CA LEU A 230 42.59 35.78 27.20
C LEU A 230 41.88 35.91 25.84
N LEU A 231 40.79 36.67 25.75
CA LEU A 231 40.06 36.91 24.51
C LEU A 231 40.57 38.16 23.78
N SER A 232 40.89 39.21 24.54
CA SER A 232 41.30 40.50 23.99
C SER A 232 42.13 41.30 25.00
N GLY A 233 42.90 42.25 24.48
CA GLY A 233 43.74 43.14 25.30
C GLY A 233 45.21 42.73 25.38
N TYR A 234 45.68 41.83 24.53
CA TYR A 234 47.08 41.38 24.52
C TYR A 234 48.08 42.54 24.39
N ARG A 235 48.95 42.69 25.40
CA ARG A 235 50.09 43.60 25.39
C ARG A 235 51.31 42.94 26.00
N ALA A 236 52.49 43.45 25.63
CA ALA A 236 53.74 43.02 26.26
C ALA A 236 53.85 43.54 27.70
N ASP A 237 53.39 44.77 27.94
CA ASP A 237 53.28 45.42 29.25
C ASP A 237 51.88 46.04 29.40
N TYR A 238 51.29 45.95 30.58
CA TYR A 238 49.93 46.44 30.87
C TYR A 238 49.98 47.71 31.71
N THR A 239 49.45 48.79 31.15
CA THR A 239 49.50 50.15 31.70
C THR A 239 48.12 50.62 32.18
N TYR A 240 48.05 51.78 32.83
CA TYR A 240 46.81 52.33 33.36
C TYR A 240 45.71 52.43 32.28
N GLY A 241 44.52 51.93 32.61
CA GLY A 241 43.36 51.95 31.72
C GLY A 241 43.32 50.83 30.68
N ASP A 242 44.34 49.97 30.61
CA ASP A 242 44.28 48.77 29.77
C ASP A 242 43.25 47.78 30.31
N THR A 243 42.36 47.30 29.44
CA THR A 243 41.30 46.35 29.77
C THR A 243 41.54 45.03 29.08
N VAL A 244 41.39 43.95 29.84
CA VAL A 244 41.54 42.57 29.39
C VAL A 244 40.24 41.81 29.56
N MET A 245 39.97 40.90 28.64
CA MET A 245 38.77 40.05 28.66
C MET A 245 39.17 38.59 28.69
N PHE A 246 38.45 37.79 29.46
CA PHE A 246 38.72 36.36 29.62
C PHE A 246 37.51 35.50 29.27
N ASP A 247 37.82 34.28 28.86
CA ASP A 247 36.88 33.18 28.75
C ASP A 247 37.48 31.94 29.40
N CYS A 248 36.65 31.00 29.85
CA CYS A 248 37.14 29.77 30.44
C CYS A 248 37.34 28.68 29.38
N ASN A 249 38.27 27.77 29.65
CA ASN A 249 38.43 26.56 28.85
C ASN A 249 37.15 25.71 28.92
N PHE A 250 36.97 24.84 27.93
CA PHE A 250 35.85 23.92 27.87
C PHE A 250 35.70 23.11 29.18
N ARG A 251 34.47 23.03 29.71
CA ARG A 251 34.06 22.46 31.04
C ARG A 251 34.30 23.31 32.28
N TYR A 252 34.82 24.53 32.12
CA TYR A 252 35.00 25.46 33.21
C TYR A 252 34.04 26.65 33.06
N THR A 253 33.49 27.11 34.18
CA THR A 253 32.65 28.32 34.25
C THR A 253 33.42 29.47 34.87
N LEU A 254 33.18 30.67 34.33
CA LEU A 254 33.79 31.90 34.80
C LEU A 254 33.12 32.36 36.10
N VAL A 255 33.90 32.42 37.18
CA VAL A 255 33.51 32.95 38.48
C VAL A 255 34.19 34.30 38.68
N GLY A 256 33.40 35.37 38.73
CA GLY A 256 33.91 36.75 38.83
C GLY A 256 33.53 37.60 37.61
N SER A 257 34.29 38.66 37.35
CA SER A 257 34.10 39.52 36.18
C SER A 257 34.86 38.97 34.98
N GLY A 258 34.21 38.82 33.82
CA GLY A 258 34.88 38.41 32.57
C GLY A 258 35.79 39.49 31.99
N THR A 259 35.78 40.69 32.56
CA THR A 259 36.59 41.83 32.13
C THR A 259 37.26 42.50 33.33
N SER A 260 38.55 42.80 33.22
CA SER A 260 39.34 43.47 34.27
C SER A 260 40.12 44.63 33.68
N THR A 261 40.23 45.74 34.41
CA THR A 261 40.96 46.94 33.96
C THR A 261 42.11 47.27 34.93
N CYS A 262 43.26 47.64 34.39
CA CYS A 262 44.43 48.03 35.18
C CYS A 262 44.22 49.42 35.80
N LYS A 263 44.25 49.48 37.14
CA LYS A 263 44.05 50.70 37.92
C LYS A 263 45.37 51.36 38.30
N ASP A 264 45.28 52.54 38.90
CA ASP A 264 46.38 53.37 39.37
C ASP A 264 47.23 52.74 40.50
N ASN A 265 46.70 51.70 41.15
CA ASN A 265 47.34 50.96 42.23
C ASN A 265 48.07 49.68 41.78
N ASP A 266 48.41 49.57 40.49
CA ASP A 266 49.05 48.41 39.86
C ASP A 266 48.25 47.10 39.95
N ARG A 267 46.94 47.18 40.21
CA ARG A 267 46.05 46.00 40.30
C ARG A 267 44.96 46.00 39.24
N TRP A 268 44.53 44.79 38.91
CA TRP A 268 43.36 44.54 38.09
C TRP A 268 42.09 44.75 38.92
N ASP A 269 41.18 45.58 38.42
CA ASP A 269 39.87 45.84 39.02
C ASP A 269 38.75 45.70 37.98
N PRO A 270 37.75 44.82 38.20
CA PRO A 270 37.69 43.80 39.25
C PRO A 270 38.87 42.80 39.18
N PRO A 271 39.19 42.06 40.26
CA PRO A 271 40.25 41.06 40.25
C PRO A 271 40.01 40.01 39.16
N LEU A 272 41.10 39.40 38.67
CA LEU A 272 41.04 38.41 37.59
C LEU A 272 40.08 37.26 37.93
N PRO A 273 39.28 36.76 36.96
CA PRO A 273 38.30 35.73 37.21
C PRO A 273 38.93 34.37 37.51
N LEU A 274 38.18 33.50 38.18
CA LEU A 274 38.55 32.10 38.42
C LEU A 274 37.72 31.19 37.53
N CYS A 275 38.37 30.25 36.84
CA CYS A 275 37.69 29.22 36.06
C CYS A 275 37.52 27.97 36.92
N GLN A 276 36.29 27.71 37.39
CA GLN A 276 35.97 26.53 38.20
C GLN A 276 35.37 25.43 37.32
N LEU A 277 35.78 24.18 37.56
CA LEU A 277 35.22 23.02 36.87
C LEU A 277 33.72 22.92 37.17
N SER A 278 32.91 22.74 36.12
CA SER A 278 31.44 22.77 36.22
C SER A 278 30.75 21.59 35.53
N SER A 279 31.52 20.72 34.86
CA SER A 279 31.00 19.65 34.03
C SER A 279 31.88 18.41 34.09
N CYS A 280 31.26 17.23 34.07
CA CYS A 280 31.96 15.98 33.80
C CYS A 280 32.62 16.01 32.41
N ASP A 281 33.65 15.18 32.22
CA ASP A 281 34.21 14.85 30.91
C ASP A 281 33.20 14.14 30.00
N ASP A 282 33.51 14.02 28.71
CA ASP A 282 32.69 13.22 27.80
C ASP A 282 32.55 11.77 28.33
N PRO A 283 31.33 11.19 28.33
CA PRO A 283 31.11 9.84 28.84
C PRO A 283 31.93 8.79 28.06
N PRO A 284 32.58 7.82 28.75
CA PRO A 284 33.41 6.80 28.11
C PRO A 284 32.68 5.95 27.07
N ASP A 285 33.31 5.63 25.95
CA ASP A 285 32.66 4.80 24.93
C ASP A 285 32.56 3.33 25.36
N VAL A 286 31.35 2.76 25.27
CA VAL A 286 31.09 1.34 25.56
C VAL A 286 30.99 0.58 24.23
N PHE A 287 31.81 -0.47 24.08
CA PHE A 287 31.84 -1.27 22.86
C PHE A 287 30.48 -1.93 22.59
N ASN A 288 30.04 -1.92 21.33
CA ASN A 288 28.71 -2.35 20.88
C ASN A 288 27.51 -1.60 21.50
N ALA A 289 27.73 -0.41 22.08
CA ALA A 289 26.67 0.49 22.50
C ALA A 289 26.79 1.86 21.81
N VAL A 290 25.72 2.65 21.89
CA VAL A 290 25.67 4.05 21.47
C VAL A 290 25.13 4.90 22.62
N LYS A 291 25.64 6.12 22.73
CA LYS A 291 25.14 7.13 23.67
C LYS A 291 23.88 7.76 23.06
N ALA A 292 22.77 7.76 23.81
CA ALA A 292 21.55 8.41 23.37
C ALA A 292 21.82 9.90 23.03
N LYS A 293 21.16 10.40 21.99
CA LYS A 293 21.47 11.70 21.34
C LYS A 293 21.39 12.86 22.34
N LEU A 294 22.53 13.32 22.84
CA LEU A 294 22.63 14.42 23.79
C LEU A 294 22.60 15.76 23.06
N ALA A 295 21.76 16.68 23.53
CA ALA A 295 21.71 18.04 23.05
C ALA A 295 22.75 18.88 23.82
N GLY A 296 23.95 19.01 23.26
CA GLY A 296 25.04 19.81 23.83
C GLY A 296 26.21 18.98 24.36
N ASN A 297 27.30 19.67 24.69
CA ASN A 297 28.58 19.05 25.06
C ASN A 297 28.96 19.30 26.54
N LEU A 298 28.02 19.79 27.36
CA LEU A 298 28.24 20.07 28.79
C LEU A 298 27.35 19.15 29.62
N PHE A 299 27.95 18.48 30.60
CA PHE A 299 27.32 17.50 31.49
C PHE A 299 27.45 17.98 32.95
N PRO A 300 26.55 18.88 33.42
CA PRO A 300 26.54 19.30 34.82
C PRO A 300 26.28 18.11 35.76
N VAL A 301 26.52 18.32 37.05
CA VAL A 301 26.19 17.34 38.10
C VAL A 301 24.73 16.90 37.96
N ASP A 302 24.47 15.62 38.24
CA ASP A 302 23.19 14.94 38.06
C ASP A 302 22.75 14.70 36.61
N THR A 303 23.56 15.05 35.60
CA THR A 303 23.30 14.66 34.22
C THR A 303 23.32 13.13 34.08
N ILE A 304 22.28 12.58 33.45
CA ILE A 304 22.15 11.14 33.18
C ILE A 304 22.35 10.89 31.69
N VAL A 305 23.29 10.02 31.36
CA VAL A 305 23.55 9.56 30.00
C VAL A 305 23.12 8.11 29.87
N THR A 306 22.27 7.83 28.90
CA THR A 306 21.80 6.47 28.60
C THR A 306 22.61 5.87 27.47
N TYR A 307 23.20 4.70 27.73
CA TYR A 307 23.76 3.82 26.72
C TYR A 307 22.70 2.86 26.23
N GLU A 308 22.61 2.71 24.93
CA GLU A 308 21.74 1.76 24.25
C GLU A 308 22.61 0.79 23.45
N CYS A 309 22.45 -0.51 23.67
CA CYS A 309 23.18 -1.50 22.89
C CYS A 309 22.76 -1.43 21.41
N ARG A 310 23.73 -1.65 20.52
CA ARG A 310 23.46 -1.80 19.08
C ARG A 310 22.56 -3.01 18.85
N GLU A 311 21.86 -3.00 17.72
CA GLU A 311 20.98 -4.09 17.31
C GLU A 311 21.68 -5.46 17.44
N GLY A 312 20.99 -6.43 18.04
CA GLY A 312 21.53 -7.77 18.28
C GLY A 312 22.51 -7.90 19.45
N HIS A 313 22.66 -6.88 20.29
CA HIS A 313 23.51 -6.89 21.48
C HIS A 313 22.73 -6.52 22.75
N GLN A 314 23.20 -6.99 23.91
CA GLN A 314 22.59 -6.71 25.22
C GLN A 314 23.64 -6.62 26.33
N PHE A 315 23.33 -5.94 27.43
CA PHE A 315 24.17 -5.94 28.63
C PHE A 315 23.94 -7.22 29.42
N SER A 316 22.69 -7.48 29.76
CA SER A 316 22.26 -8.72 30.42
C SER A 316 21.02 -9.25 29.69
N PRO A 317 20.58 -10.50 29.94
CA PRO A 317 19.41 -11.06 29.27
C PRO A 317 18.18 -10.16 29.39
N GLY A 318 17.77 -9.54 28.27
CA GLY A 318 16.64 -8.61 28.22
C GLY A 318 16.94 -7.16 28.62
N GLU A 319 18.18 -6.82 29.00
CA GLU A 319 18.59 -5.46 29.35
C GLU A 319 19.46 -4.86 28.22
N THR A 320 18.85 -3.99 27.41
CA THR A 320 19.52 -3.33 26.27
C THR A 320 19.96 -1.90 26.58
N THR A 321 19.58 -1.36 27.74
CA THR A 321 19.90 0.02 28.14
C THR A 321 20.52 0.09 29.53
N ARG A 322 21.55 0.91 29.70
CA ARG A 322 22.15 1.25 31.01
C ARG A 322 22.37 2.75 31.11
N HIS A 323 22.34 3.29 32.32
CA HIS A 323 22.54 4.71 32.58
C HIS A 323 23.79 4.95 33.42
N VAL A 324 24.49 6.04 33.13
CA VAL A 324 25.56 6.60 33.97
C VAL A 324 25.18 8.00 34.41
N LYS A 325 25.62 8.39 35.60
CA LYS A 325 25.30 9.69 36.20
C LYS A 325 26.58 10.48 36.48
N CYS A 326 26.56 11.78 36.21
CA CYS A 326 27.63 12.69 36.60
C CYS A 326 27.54 12.99 38.11
N LEU A 327 28.57 12.64 38.86
CA LEU A 327 28.67 12.78 40.31
C LEU A 327 29.16 14.20 40.71
N PRO A 328 29.01 14.59 41.99
CA PRO A 328 29.44 15.91 42.48
C PRO A 328 30.95 16.19 42.38
N ASP A 329 31.77 15.15 42.22
CA ASP A 329 33.21 15.24 41.99
C ASP A 329 33.59 15.38 40.51
N PHE A 330 32.60 15.60 39.63
CA PHE A 330 32.73 15.68 38.17
C PHE A 330 33.26 14.40 37.52
N THR A 331 33.02 13.25 38.16
CA THR A 331 33.28 11.92 37.58
C THR A 331 31.98 11.20 37.23
N TRP A 332 32.06 10.23 36.32
CA TRP A 332 30.93 9.37 36.01
C TRP A 332 30.83 8.21 37.00
N THR A 333 29.61 7.75 37.29
CA THR A 333 29.38 6.45 37.95
C THR A 333 30.03 5.30 37.16
N GLU A 334 30.11 4.12 37.78
CA GLU A 334 30.69 2.91 37.17
C GLU A 334 30.20 2.69 35.73
N THR A 335 31.16 2.52 34.81
CA THR A 335 30.88 2.37 33.38
C THR A 335 30.33 0.97 33.10
N PRO A 336 29.26 0.84 32.30
CA PRO A 336 28.74 -0.47 31.92
C PRO A 336 29.79 -1.29 31.18
N HIS A 337 29.83 -2.60 31.45
CA HIS A 337 30.63 -3.52 30.65
C HIS A 337 30.16 -3.52 29.18
N PRO A 338 31.01 -3.95 28.22
CA PRO A 338 30.64 -4.06 26.81
C PRO A 338 29.35 -4.85 26.57
N CYS A 339 28.55 -4.47 25.55
CA CYS A 339 27.38 -5.26 25.16
C CYS A 339 27.82 -6.56 24.48
N GLU A 340 27.30 -7.68 24.96
CA GLU A 340 27.51 -9.00 24.37
C GLU A 340 26.50 -9.25 23.25
N ARG A 341 26.89 -10.07 22.25
CA ARG A 341 25.96 -10.54 21.22
C ARG A 341 24.86 -11.39 21.86
N ILE A 342 23.62 -11.19 21.43
CA ILE A 342 22.46 -11.95 21.91
C ILE A 342 22.62 -13.42 21.52
N ARG A 343 22.27 -14.31 22.45
CA ARG A 343 22.41 -15.77 22.29
C ARG A 343 21.06 -16.37 21.90
N CYS A 344 21.04 -17.17 20.84
CA CYS A 344 19.87 -17.97 20.48
C CYS A 344 19.94 -19.34 21.15
N GLN A 345 18.78 -19.85 21.56
CA GLN A 345 18.67 -21.22 22.05
C GLN A 345 18.99 -22.20 20.93
N SER A 346 19.64 -23.31 21.25
CA SER A 346 19.89 -24.37 20.27
C SER A 346 18.54 -24.88 19.72
N PRO A 347 18.37 -24.96 18.40
CA PRO A 347 17.10 -25.34 17.80
C PRO A 347 16.77 -26.81 18.09
N ASP A 348 15.54 -27.10 18.55
CA ASP A 348 15.04 -28.48 18.72
C ASP A 348 14.66 -29.05 17.34
N LEU A 349 15.49 -29.95 16.80
CA LEU A 349 15.32 -30.53 15.46
C LEU A 349 14.72 -31.94 15.55
N ARG A 350 13.40 -32.02 15.70
CA ARG A 350 12.67 -33.30 15.67
C ARG A 350 12.56 -33.81 14.23
N ASN A 351 13.06 -35.03 13.98
CA ASN A 351 13.12 -35.64 12.64
C ASN A 351 13.84 -34.77 11.59
N GLY A 352 14.78 -33.93 12.04
CA GLY A 352 15.64 -33.11 11.19
C GLY A 352 17.08 -33.14 11.68
N LYS A 353 17.99 -32.64 10.85
CA LYS A 353 19.43 -32.58 11.10
C LYS A 353 20.04 -31.34 10.44
N PRO A 354 21.15 -30.81 10.97
CA PRO A 354 21.96 -29.82 10.26
C PRO A 354 22.47 -30.41 8.94
N VAL A 355 22.46 -29.60 7.88
CA VAL A 355 23.03 -29.98 6.57
C VAL A 355 24.53 -30.22 6.70
N HIS A 356 25.18 -29.34 7.46
CA HIS A 356 26.60 -29.28 7.64
C HIS A 356 26.93 -29.43 9.12
N ILE A 357 27.40 -30.63 9.52
CA ILE A 357 27.73 -30.97 10.92
C ILE A 357 28.77 -29.99 11.52
N TRP A 358 29.65 -29.44 10.67
CA TRP A 358 30.69 -28.48 10.98
C TRP A 358 30.17 -27.05 11.25
N GLU A 359 28.93 -26.74 10.90
CA GLU A 359 28.27 -25.47 11.23
C GLU A 359 27.58 -25.49 12.61
N VAL A 360 27.56 -26.66 13.25
CA VAL A 360 27.00 -26.82 14.60
C VAL A 360 27.95 -26.15 15.60
N LYS A 361 27.44 -25.14 16.28
CA LYS A 361 28.15 -24.44 17.37
C LYS A 361 27.55 -24.80 18.71
N ASP A 362 28.39 -24.81 19.75
CA ASP A 362 27.93 -24.99 21.14
C ASP A 362 27.06 -23.82 21.61
N ASN A 363 27.24 -22.62 21.02
CA ASN A 363 26.43 -21.44 21.26
C ASN A 363 26.23 -20.65 19.95
N TYR A 364 24.98 -20.33 19.63
CA TYR A 364 24.63 -19.49 18.48
C TYR A 364 24.46 -18.03 18.91
N LEU A 365 25.12 -17.13 18.19
CA LEU A 365 25.08 -15.69 18.46
C LEU A 365 24.32 -14.95 17.37
N TYR A 366 23.77 -13.77 17.68
CA TYR A 366 23.07 -12.89 16.73
C TYR A 366 23.81 -12.79 15.39
N GLY A 367 23.12 -13.06 14.29
CA GLY A 367 23.67 -13.07 12.93
C GLY A 367 24.28 -14.42 12.48
N ASP A 368 24.47 -15.37 13.39
CA ASP A 368 24.85 -16.74 13.02
C ASP A 368 23.73 -17.41 12.21
N ARG A 369 24.14 -18.25 11.26
CA ARG A 369 23.25 -18.97 10.35
C ARG A 369 23.46 -20.47 10.51
N LEU A 370 22.37 -21.22 10.44
CA LEU A 370 22.39 -22.67 10.49
C LEU A 370 21.46 -23.23 9.41
N GLU A 371 22.01 -24.05 8.52
CA GLU A 371 21.21 -24.75 7.52
C GLU A 371 20.74 -26.10 8.07
N ILE A 372 19.42 -26.33 8.03
CA ILE A 372 18.79 -27.56 8.51
C ILE A 372 18.03 -28.27 7.38
N MET A 373 17.97 -29.59 7.46
CA MET A 373 17.19 -30.46 6.56
C MET A 373 16.38 -31.47 7.36
N CYS A 374 15.28 -31.96 6.79
CA CYS A 374 14.54 -33.07 7.38
C CYS A 374 15.26 -34.41 7.12
N ASN A 375 15.02 -35.39 8.00
CA ASN A 375 15.45 -36.76 7.79
C ASN A 375 14.63 -37.41 6.66
N ASP A 376 15.15 -38.49 6.09
CA ASP A 376 14.50 -39.22 5.00
C ASP A 376 13.05 -39.61 5.37
N GLY A 377 12.11 -39.33 4.48
CA GLY A 377 10.67 -39.55 4.70
C GLY A 377 9.93 -38.39 5.37
N TYR A 378 10.60 -37.27 5.66
CA TYR A 378 10.01 -36.04 6.20
C TYR A 378 10.39 -34.82 5.36
N ALA A 379 9.51 -33.81 5.32
CA ALA A 379 9.72 -32.55 4.60
C ALA A 379 9.14 -31.35 5.37
N PHE A 380 9.64 -30.14 5.09
CA PHE A 380 9.06 -28.91 5.64
C PHE A 380 7.77 -28.52 4.92
N LYS A 381 6.84 -27.89 5.65
CA LYS A 381 5.56 -27.39 5.09
C LYS A 381 5.81 -26.24 4.10
N GLY A 382 5.81 -26.51 2.79
CA GLY A 382 5.95 -25.47 1.74
C GLY A 382 6.93 -25.73 0.59
N HIS A 383 7.57 -26.91 0.53
CA HIS A 383 8.51 -27.34 -0.53
C HIS A 383 9.83 -26.55 -0.66
N SER A 384 10.64 -26.63 0.39
CA SER A 384 12.12 -26.63 0.31
C SER A 384 12.63 -27.75 1.22
N ASN A 385 13.67 -28.47 0.80
CA ASN A 385 14.23 -29.62 1.55
C ASN A 385 15.17 -29.14 2.68
N ASN A 386 15.68 -27.93 2.52
CA ASN A 386 16.57 -27.23 3.41
C ASN A 386 15.97 -25.87 3.81
N VAL A 387 16.22 -25.46 5.05
CA VAL A 387 15.83 -24.15 5.59
C VAL A 387 17.06 -23.54 6.26
N MET A 388 17.34 -22.29 5.94
CA MET A 388 18.40 -21.51 6.58
C MET A 388 17.81 -20.71 7.73
N LEU A 389 18.18 -21.06 8.96
CA LEU A 389 17.80 -20.32 10.15
C LEU A 389 18.83 -19.22 10.42
N GLN A 390 18.38 -18.03 10.82
CA GLN A 390 19.24 -16.95 11.28
C GLN A 390 18.89 -16.54 12.72
N CYS A 391 19.89 -16.40 13.57
CA CYS A 391 19.68 -15.93 14.94
C CYS A 391 19.37 -14.42 14.93
N ASN A 392 18.16 -14.06 15.34
CA ASN A 392 17.64 -12.70 15.29
C ASN A 392 17.94 -11.90 16.59
N SER A 393 17.66 -10.59 16.58
CA SER A 393 17.88 -9.68 17.71
C SER A 393 17.04 -10.03 18.94
N ASP A 394 15.95 -10.77 18.79
CA ASP A 394 15.09 -11.17 19.91
C ASP A 394 15.55 -12.49 20.57
N GLY A 395 16.71 -13.03 20.18
CA GLY A 395 17.21 -14.33 20.65
C GLY A 395 16.42 -15.53 20.12
N ARG A 396 15.58 -15.32 19.10
CA ARG A 396 14.80 -16.34 18.40
C ARG A 396 15.36 -16.58 17.00
N TRP A 397 15.12 -17.78 16.47
CA TRP A 397 15.42 -18.11 15.08
C TRP A 397 14.38 -17.50 14.14
N ASP A 398 14.86 -16.95 13.03
CA ASP A 398 14.05 -16.48 11.90
C ASP A 398 14.48 -17.18 10.60
N PRO A 399 13.58 -17.89 9.90
CA PRO A 399 12.23 -18.25 10.33
C PRO A 399 12.25 -19.11 11.60
N ALA A 400 11.15 -19.11 12.37
CA ALA A 400 11.00 -20.01 13.51
C ALA A 400 11.17 -21.46 13.05
N VAL A 401 11.84 -22.28 13.89
CA VAL A 401 12.22 -23.67 13.55
C VAL A 401 10.98 -24.44 13.05
N PRO A 402 10.91 -24.79 11.75
CA PRO A 402 9.75 -25.45 11.17
C PRO A 402 9.72 -26.93 11.52
N GLU A 403 8.51 -27.47 11.69
CA GLU A 403 8.31 -28.89 11.96
C GLU A 403 8.50 -29.73 10.67
N CYS A 404 9.30 -30.79 10.78
CA CYS A 404 9.41 -31.83 9.76
C CYS A 404 8.16 -32.72 9.79
N ILE A 405 7.32 -32.62 8.78
CA ILE A 405 6.11 -33.44 8.61
C ILE A 405 6.39 -34.62 7.67
N PRO A 406 5.72 -35.77 7.83
CA PRO A 406 5.88 -36.88 6.91
C PRO A 406 5.66 -36.44 5.47
N GLU A 407 6.59 -36.82 4.59
CA GLU A 407 6.57 -36.42 3.19
C GLU A 407 5.27 -36.91 2.53
N PRO A 408 4.54 -36.05 1.80
CA PRO A 408 3.26 -36.42 1.22
C PRO A 408 3.45 -37.42 0.08
N ARG A 409 3.16 -38.70 0.37
CA ARG A 409 3.18 -39.81 -0.60
C ARG A 409 1.79 -40.01 -1.20
N CYS A 410 1.75 -40.32 -2.49
CA CYS A 410 0.51 -40.79 -3.12
C CYS A 410 0.17 -42.22 -2.66
N PRO A 411 -1.12 -42.63 -2.69
CA PRO A 411 -1.53 -43.99 -2.33
C PRO A 411 -0.80 -45.04 -3.16
N LYS A 412 -0.40 -46.15 -2.53
CA LYS A 412 0.25 -47.27 -3.24
C LYS A 412 -0.73 -47.89 -4.25
N PRO A 413 -0.31 -48.14 -5.51
CA PRO A 413 -1.16 -48.78 -6.51
C PRO A 413 -1.55 -50.21 -6.13
N ASP A 414 -2.77 -50.60 -6.46
CA ASP A 414 -3.21 -52.00 -6.36
C ASP A 414 -2.69 -52.78 -7.58
N THR A 415 -1.86 -53.79 -7.31
CA THR A 415 -1.22 -54.63 -8.33
C THR A 415 -1.86 -56.01 -8.40
N ALA A 416 -3.12 -56.18 -7.96
CA ALA A 416 -3.83 -57.43 -8.13
C ALA A 416 -3.95 -57.79 -9.64
N ASN A 417 -3.36 -58.92 -10.03
CA ASN A 417 -3.31 -59.42 -11.42
C ASN A 417 -2.59 -58.47 -12.41
N GLY A 418 -1.62 -57.71 -11.91
CA GLY A 418 -0.74 -56.87 -12.72
C GLY A 418 0.59 -56.57 -12.06
N ARG A 419 1.47 -55.88 -12.79
CA ARG A 419 2.82 -55.50 -12.38
C ARG A 419 3.17 -54.08 -12.79
N GLU A 420 4.01 -53.43 -11.99
CA GLU A 420 4.59 -52.12 -12.33
C GLU A 420 5.70 -52.32 -13.38
N VAL A 421 5.59 -51.62 -14.51
CA VAL A 421 6.55 -51.71 -15.63
C VAL A 421 7.62 -50.63 -15.56
N TYR A 422 7.24 -49.43 -15.12
CA TYR A 422 8.16 -48.30 -14.97
C TYR A 422 7.78 -47.52 -13.73
N ASN A 423 8.73 -47.44 -12.80
CA ASN A 423 8.66 -46.62 -11.61
C ASN A 423 9.91 -45.75 -11.56
N SER A 424 9.74 -44.44 -11.76
CA SER A 424 10.88 -43.52 -11.83
C SER A 424 11.62 -43.38 -10.50
N LYS A 425 10.99 -43.69 -9.34
CA LYS A 425 11.55 -43.38 -8.01
C LYS A 425 11.21 -44.35 -6.86
N ASN A 426 10.42 -45.41 -7.04
CA ASN A 426 9.97 -46.39 -6.02
C ASN A 426 9.32 -45.81 -4.74
N ASP A 427 9.24 -44.49 -4.60
CA ASP A 427 8.91 -43.80 -3.34
C ASP A 427 7.57 -43.04 -3.38
N TYR A 428 6.85 -43.12 -4.51
CA TYR A 428 5.53 -42.51 -4.75
C TYR A 428 5.41 -41.03 -4.32
N THR A 429 6.51 -40.28 -4.38
CA THR A 429 6.57 -38.84 -4.12
C THR A 429 6.01 -38.04 -5.29
N VAL A 430 5.67 -36.77 -5.07
CA VAL A 430 5.13 -35.87 -6.09
C VAL A 430 6.05 -35.83 -7.33
N GLY A 431 5.47 -35.95 -8.52
CA GLY A 431 6.17 -36.06 -9.80
C GLY A 431 6.63 -37.49 -10.16
N THR A 432 6.39 -38.48 -9.29
CA THR A 432 6.60 -39.90 -9.64
C THR A 432 5.64 -40.30 -10.75
N ARG A 433 6.18 -40.91 -11.82
CA ARG A 433 5.39 -41.47 -12.93
C ARG A 433 5.36 -42.99 -12.82
N LEU A 434 4.15 -43.53 -12.88
CA LEU A 434 3.87 -44.95 -12.72
C LEU A 434 3.19 -45.50 -13.98
N ARG A 435 3.64 -46.68 -14.43
CA ARG A 435 2.98 -47.45 -15.49
C ARG A 435 2.72 -48.89 -15.05
N LEU A 436 1.47 -49.33 -15.18
CA LEU A 436 1.02 -50.68 -14.80
C LEU A 436 0.76 -51.53 -16.05
N ALA A 437 1.07 -52.83 -15.99
CA ALA A 437 0.73 -53.82 -17.01
C ALA A 437 0.06 -55.02 -16.37
N CYS A 438 -0.96 -55.56 -17.04
CA CYS A 438 -1.72 -56.69 -16.52
C CYS A 438 -1.09 -58.04 -16.84
N ASP A 439 -1.35 -59.01 -15.98
CA ASP A 439 -0.98 -60.41 -16.18
C ASP A 439 -1.87 -61.05 -17.26
N LEU A 440 -1.48 -62.22 -17.77
CA LEU A 440 -2.20 -62.93 -18.83
C LEU A 440 -3.66 -63.21 -18.43
N GLY A 441 -4.61 -62.88 -19.32
CA GLY A 441 -6.06 -63.02 -19.08
C GLY A 441 -6.74 -61.78 -18.47
N TYR A 442 -5.98 -60.72 -18.22
CA TYR A 442 -6.47 -59.45 -17.69
C TYR A 442 -6.14 -58.28 -18.62
N VAL A 443 -7.04 -57.30 -18.68
CA VAL A 443 -6.92 -56.11 -19.52
C VAL A 443 -6.86 -54.86 -18.65
N LEU A 444 -5.97 -53.93 -19.00
CA LEU A 444 -5.78 -52.68 -18.27
C LEU A 444 -6.96 -51.73 -18.48
N ARG A 445 -7.64 -51.36 -17.40
CA ARG A 445 -8.75 -50.41 -17.39
C ARG A 445 -8.29 -49.08 -16.80
N GLY A 446 -8.32 -48.03 -17.62
CA GLY A 446 -7.83 -46.69 -17.28
C GLY A 446 -6.63 -46.27 -18.13
N GLN A 447 -6.00 -45.14 -17.79
CA GLN A 447 -4.80 -44.68 -18.50
C GLN A 447 -3.56 -45.37 -17.94
N GLY A 448 -2.75 -45.96 -18.82
CA GLY A 448 -1.58 -46.74 -18.42
C GLY A 448 -0.38 -45.94 -17.93
N LEU A 449 -0.43 -44.60 -17.93
CA LEU A 449 0.59 -43.73 -17.33
C LEU A 449 -0.11 -42.75 -16.40
N THR A 450 0.33 -42.69 -15.15
CA THR A 450 -0.21 -41.78 -14.13
C THR A 450 0.92 -41.11 -13.36
N GLU A 451 0.68 -39.87 -12.93
CA GLU A 451 1.64 -39.03 -12.22
C GLU A 451 1.08 -38.58 -10.87
N CYS A 452 1.89 -38.68 -9.82
CA CYS A 452 1.55 -38.22 -8.48
C CYS A 452 1.57 -36.69 -8.45
N GLN A 453 0.41 -36.07 -8.22
CA GLN A 453 0.22 -34.62 -8.21
C GLN A 453 0.55 -34.02 -6.84
N ALA A 454 0.71 -32.69 -6.79
CA ALA A 454 0.99 -31.95 -5.56
C ALA A 454 -0.12 -32.05 -4.50
N ASP A 455 -1.34 -32.38 -4.92
CA ASP A 455 -2.51 -32.61 -4.05
C ASP A 455 -2.57 -34.02 -3.46
N LYS A 456 -1.52 -34.83 -3.65
CA LYS A 456 -1.39 -36.22 -3.18
C LYS A 456 -2.36 -37.19 -3.87
N THR A 457 -2.84 -36.84 -5.06
CA THR A 457 -3.68 -37.72 -5.87
C THR A 457 -2.96 -38.14 -7.15
N TRP A 458 -3.32 -39.32 -7.66
CA TRP A 458 -2.86 -39.78 -8.97
C TRP A 458 -3.75 -39.15 -10.05
N SER A 459 -3.12 -38.43 -10.99
CA SER A 459 -3.82 -37.85 -12.13
C SER A 459 -3.12 -38.25 -13.43
N PRO A 460 -3.82 -38.95 -14.34
CA PRO A 460 -5.16 -39.54 -14.20
C PRO A 460 -5.25 -40.59 -13.06
N PRO A 461 -6.46 -40.98 -12.59
CA PRO A 461 -6.62 -42.00 -11.55
C PRO A 461 -5.89 -43.31 -11.87
N LEU A 462 -5.45 -44.03 -10.83
CA LEU A 462 -4.73 -45.30 -10.97
C LEU A 462 -5.51 -46.31 -11.83
N PRO A 463 -4.87 -46.93 -12.85
CA PRO A 463 -5.50 -48.00 -13.62
C PRO A 463 -5.51 -49.32 -12.84
N PHE A 464 -6.44 -50.21 -13.17
CA PHE A 464 -6.52 -51.56 -12.59
C PHE A 464 -6.69 -52.64 -13.66
N CYS A 465 -6.40 -53.89 -13.32
CA CYS A 465 -6.48 -55.03 -14.21
C CYS A 465 -7.78 -55.79 -14.02
N ASP A 466 -8.62 -55.81 -15.05
CA ASP A 466 -9.93 -56.48 -15.04
C ASP A 466 -9.87 -57.76 -15.88
N LYS A 467 -10.63 -58.79 -15.53
CA LYS A 467 -10.70 -60.00 -16.37
C LYS A 467 -11.36 -59.66 -17.71
N ALA A 468 -11.15 -60.47 -18.73
CA ALA A 468 -11.86 -60.33 -20.01
C ALA A 468 -12.36 -61.69 -20.53
N CYS A 469 -13.48 -61.70 -21.26
CA CYS A 469 -14.04 -62.91 -21.88
C CYS A 469 -13.05 -63.48 -22.91
N GLY A 470 -12.95 -64.81 -22.95
CA GLY A 470 -12.23 -65.53 -24.00
C GLY A 470 -12.97 -65.52 -25.35
N PRO A 471 -12.39 -66.13 -26.39
CA PRO A 471 -12.97 -66.14 -27.73
C PRO A 471 -14.36 -66.83 -27.76
N PRO A 472 -15.33 -66.33 -28.55
CA PRO A 472 -16.65 -66.93 -28.70
C PRO A 472 -16.59 -68.38 -29.20
N PRO A 473 -17.52 -69.25 -28.77
CA PRO A 473 -17.57 -70.63 -29.26
C PRO A 473 -17.74 -70.70 -30.79
N GLN A 474 -16.99 -71.60 -31.43
CA GLN A 474 -17.08 -71.83 -32.89
C GLN A 474 -18.28 -72.71 -33.23
N VAL A 475 -19.03 -72.34 -34.27
CA VAL A 475 -20.22 -73.07 -34.74
C VAL A 475 -19.93 -73.71 -36.10
N PRO A 476 -20.13 -75.03 -36.28
CA PRO A 476 -19.96 -75.68 -37.58
C PRO A 476 -20.88 -75.08 -38.65
N ASN A 477 -20.30 -74.69 -39.79
CA ASN A 477 -21.01 -74.00 -40.87
C ASN A 477 -21.66 -72.66 -40.45
N GLY A 478 -21.16 -72.05 -39.37
CA GLY A 478 -21.50 -70.70 -38.94
C GLY A 478 -20.25 -69.81 -38.83
N GLN A 479 -20.45 -68.51 -38.89
CA GLN A 479 -19.43 -67.47 -38.68
C GLN A 479 -19.97 -66.40 -37.73
N HIS A 480 -19.08 -65.78 -36.97
CA HIS A 480 -19.43 -64.71 -36.03
C HIS A 480 -18.60 -63.44 -36.23
N SER A 481 -19.13 -62.29 -35.81
CA SER A 481 -18.51 -60.97 -35.97
C SER A 481 -17.19 -60.80 -35.20
N GLY A 482 -16.99 -61.56 -34.12
CA GLY A 482 -15.77 -61.55 -33.31
C GLY A 482 -14.62 -62.46 -33.81
N ALA A 483 -14.66 -62.95 -35.05
CA ALA A 483 -13.63 -63.84 -35.57
C ALA A 483 -12.25 -63.15 -35.64
N GLY A 484 -11.24 -63.74 -35.00
CA GLY A 484 -9.86 -63.22 -34.99
C GLY A 484 -9.50 -62.32 -33.81
N GLN A 485 -10.44 -62.04 -32.90
CA GLN A 485 -10.18 -61.33 -31.66
C GLN A 485 -10.08 -62.34 -30.50
N GLU A 486 -9.01 -62.25 -29.71
CA GLU A 486 -8.73 -63.21 -28.62
C GLU A 486 -9.34 -62.79 -27.28
N GLN A 487 -9.73 -61.52 -27.12
CA GLN A 487 -10.15 -60.96 -25.84
C GLN A 487 -11.31 -59.98 -25.98
N PHE A 488 -12.36 -60.15 -25.17
CA PHE A 488 -13.59 -59.34 -25.21
C PHE A 488 -13.90 -58.72 -23.85
N SER A 489 -14.14 -57.41 -23.80
CA SER A 489 -14.48 -56.68 -22.58
C SER A 489 -15.95 -56.90 -22.16
N TYR A 490 -16.28 -56.59 -20.90
CA TYR A 490 -17.67 -56.60 -20.41
C TYR A 490 -18.60 -55.77 -21.32
N GLY A 491 -19.75 -56.34 -21.68
CA GLY A 491 -20.74 -55.75 -22.58
C GLY A 491 -20.42 -55.88 -24.07
N ALA A 492 -19.30 -56.50 -24.46
CA ALA A 492 -19.00 -56.77 -25.87
C ALA A 492 -19.99 -57.79 -26.43
N GLU A 493 -20.61 -57.49 -27.59
CA GLU A 493 -21.61 -58.33 -28.26
C GLU A 493 -21.03 -58.96 -29.53
N VAL A 494 -21.30 -60.24 -29.73
CA VAL A 494 -20.91 -60.99 -30.93
C VAL A 494 -22.15 -61.59 -31.58
N THR A 495 -22.27 -61.41 -32.89
CA THR A 495 -23.41 -61.86 -33.70
C THR A 495 -23.00 -63.02 -34.59
N TYR A 496 -23.81 -64.07 -34.64
CA TYR A 496 -23.61 -65.28 -35.43
C TYR A 496 -24.43 -65.24 -36.73
N SER A 497 -23.92 -65.93 -37.75
CA SER A 497 -24.52 -66.09 -39.07
C SER A 497 -24.22 -67.49 -39.60
N CYS A 498 -25.16 -68.11 -40.31
CA CYS A 498 -24.97 -69.43 -40.89
C CYS A 498 -24.60 -69.34 -42.38
N ALA A 499 -23.85 -70.34 -42.86
CA ALA A 499 -23.57 -70.50 -44.28
C ALA A 499 -24.86 -70.67 -45.09
N GLU A 500 -24.80 -70.35 -46.38
CA GLU A 500 -25.95 -70.29 -47.27
C GLU A 500 -26.74 -71.63 -47.27
N GLY A 501 -28.07 -71.53 -47.11
CA GLY A 501 -28.98 -72.68 -47.09
C GLY A 501 -29.22 -73.34 -45.73
N LEU A 502 -28.54 -72.88 -44.67
CA LEU A 502 -28.78 -73.29 -43.28
C LEU A 502 -29.59 -72.23 -42.52
N SER A 503 -30.38 -72.67 -41.54
CA SER A 503 -31.11 -71.79 -40.62
C SER A 503 -30.41 -71.73 -39.27
N LEU A 504 -30.32 -70.54 -38.69
CA LEU A 504 -29.79 -70.28 -37.35
C LEU A 504 -30.85 -70.59 -36.30
N ILE A 505 -30.52 -71.48 -35.36
CA ILE A 505 -31.40 -71.89 -34.26
C ILE A 505 -30.80 -71.42 -32.94
N GLY A 506 -31.56 -70.63 -32.18
CA GLY A 506 -31.11 -70.00 -30.94
C GLY A 506 -30.94 -68.49 -31.11
N ASP A 507 -30.30 -67.86 -30.13
CA ASP A 507 -30.09 -66.42 -30.12
C ASP A 507 -29.00 -66.03 -31.12
N ALA A 508 -29.29 -65.06 -31.98
CA ALA A 508 -28.39 -64.63 -33.03
C ALA A 508 -27.19 -63.84 -32.50
N SER A 509 -27.26 -63.31 -31.27
CA SER A 509 -26.15 -62.63 -30.60
C SER A 509 -26.00 -63.05 -29.14
N ILE A 510 -24.76 -63.05 -28.68
CA ILE A 510 -24.37 -63.25 -27.28
C ILE A 510 -23.49 -62.08 -26.84
N TYR A 511 -23.54 -61.72 -25.57
CA TYR A 511 -22.72 -60.64 -25.02
C TYR A 511 -21.93 -61.11 -23.79
N CYS A 512 -20.75 -60.52 -23.58
CA CYS A 512 -19.91 -60.81 -22.43
C CYS A 512 -20.53 -60.20 -21.18
N THR A 513 -20.92 -61.04 -20.23
CA THR A 513 -21.58 -60.66 -18.97
C THR A 513 -20.87 -61.32 -17.78
N SER A 514 -21.30 -61.03 -16.56
CA SER A 514 -20.84 -61.70 -15.34
C SER A 514 -22.03 -61.96 -14.43
N ASP A 515 -22.27 -63.23 -14.11
CA ASP A 515 -23.36 -63.64 -13.20
C ASP A 515 -22.89 -63.62 -11.73
N ASP A 516 -21.60 -63.83 -11.48
CA ASP A 516 -20.97 -63.85 -10.16
C ASP A 516 -20.21 -62.55 -9.81
N GLY A 517 -20.12 -61.60 -10.75
CA GLY A 517 -19.38 -60.34 -10.62
C GLY A 517 -17.85 -60.49 -10.65
N VAL A 518 -17.32 -61.70 -10.87
CA VAL A 518 -15.88 -62.02 -10.75
C VAL A 518 -15.34 -62.77 -11.97
N ASN A 519 -16.16 -63.59 -12.62
CA ASN A 519 -15.84 -64.28 -13.87
C ASN A 519 -16.72 -63.74 -14.98
N LEU A 520 -16.08 -63.40 -16.10
CA LEU A 520 -16.78 -62.98 -17.30
C LEU A 520 -17.08 -64.20 -18.16
N GLU A 521 -18.35 -64.39 -18.47
CA GLU A 521 -18.88 -65.48 -19.29
C GLU A 521 -19.82 -64.92 -20.38
N TRP A 522 -19.99 -65.66 -21.46
CA TRP A 522 -20.97 -65.30 -22.49
C TRP A 522 -22.39 -65.46 -21.97
N SER A 523 -23.29 -64.55 -22.34
CA SER A 523 -24.68 -64.48 -21.87
C SER A 523 -25.53 -65.73 -22.14
N GLY A 524 -25.08 -66.61 -23.03
CA GLY A 524 -25.79 -67.84 -23.40
C GLY A 524 -24.96 -68.74 -24.32
N PRO A 525 -25.49 -69.93 -24.65
CA PRO A 525 -24.84 -70.86 -25.58
C PRO A 525 -24.82 -70.31 -27.01
N ALA A 526 -23.85 -70.74 -27.81
CA ALA A 526 -23.80 -70.39 -29.23
C ALA A 526 -24.96 -71.05 -30.02
N PRO A 527 -25.49 -70.38 -31.05
CA PRO A 527 -26.59 -70.92 -31.85
C PRO A 527 -26.14 -72.08 -32.76
N GLU A 528 -27.10 -72.90 -33.19
CA GLU A 528 -26.86 -74.03 -34.08
C GLU A 528 -27.28 -73.74 -35.52
N CYS A 529 -26.45 -74.10 -36.50
CA CYS A 529 -26.78 -74.01 -37.92
C CYS A 529 -27.29 -75.34 -38.46
N ARG A 530 -28.59 -75.45 -38.77
CA ARG A 530 -29.20 -76.68 -39.31
C ARG A 530 -30.06 -76.41 -40.54
N ALA A 531 -30.12 -77.38 -41.45
CA ALA A 531 -31.01 -77.35 -42.61
C ALA A 531 -32.42 -77.80 -42.20
N ILE A 532 -33.26 -76.87 -41.74
CA ILE A 532 -34.68 -77.16 -41.45
C ILE A 532 -35.52 -76.78 -42.65
N ARG A 533 -36.36 -77.72 -43.11
CA ARG A 533 -37.35 -77.50 -44.16
C ARG A 533 -38.68 -78.13 -43.76
N CYS A 534 -39.64 -77.32 -43.33
CA CYS A 534 -40.99 -77.83 -43.09
C CYS A 534 -41.68 -78.15 -44.43
N PRO A 535 -42.37 -79.30 -44.52
CA PRO A 535 -43.12 -79.65 -45.72
C PRO A 535 -44.30 -78.69 -45.92
N ARG A 536 -44.71 -78.49 -47.17
CA ARG A 536 -45.88 -77.69 -47.50
C ARG A 536 -47.10 -78.16 -46.71
N PRO A 537 -47.70 -77.30 -45.87
CA PRO A 537 -48.88 -77.67 -45.11
C PRO A 537 -50.07 -77.81 -46.07
N THR A 538 -50.85 -78.87 -45.89
CA THR A 538 -52.02 -79.17 -46.72
C THR A 538 -53.26 -79.06 -45.85
N VAL A 539 -54.14 -78.11 -46.20
CA VAL A 539 -55.45 -77.90 -45.56
C VAL A 539 -56.51 -78.06 -46.63
N GLU A 540 -57.39 -79.05 -46.48
CA GLU A 540 -58.48 -79.28 -47.43
C GLU A 540 -59.41 -78.07 -47.49
N ARG A 541 -59.77 -77.61 -48.70
CA ARG A 541 -60.62 -76.41 -48.92
C ARG A 541 -60.04 -75.13 -48.28
N GLY A 542 -58.72 -75.09 -48.08
CA GLY A 542 -57.98 -73.97 -47.51
C GLY A 542 -56.86 -73.46 -48.42
N ARG A 543 -56.60 -72.16 -48.37
CA ARG A 543 -55.51 -71.46 -49.09
C ARG A 543 -54.48 -70.93 -48.10
N MET A 544 -53.21 -71.08 -48.43
CA MET A 544 -52.08 -70.63 -47.61
C MET A 544 -51.28 -69.50 -48.27
N THR A 545 -50.69 -68.63 -47.46
CA THR A 545 -49.81 -67.52 -47.88
C THR A 545 -48.59 -67.43 -46.98
N PRO A 546 -47.34 -67.37 -47.51
CA PRO A 546 -46.97 -67.44 -48.93
C PRO A 546 -47.05 -68.84 -49.53
N GLN A 547 -47.26 -68.96 -50.85
CA GLN A 547 -47.32 -70.24 -51.56
C GLN A 547 -45.92 -70.74 -51.91
N ARG A 548 -45.32 -71.54 -51.02
CA ARG A 548 -44.02 -72.21 -51.25
C ARG A 548 -44.13 -73.72 -50.96
N PHE A 549 -43.21 -74.51 -51.53
CA PHE A 549 -43.17 -75.96 -51.33
C PHE A 549 -42.43 -76.37 -50.04
N THR A 550 -41.46 -75.56 -49.60
CA THR A 550 -40.67 -75.79 -48.39
C THR A 550 -40.45 -74.48 -47.65
N PHE A 551 -40.51 -74.52 -46.32
CA PHE A 551 -40.37 -73.34 -45.48
C PHE A 551 -39.18 -73.50 -44.52
N PRO A 552 -38.29 -72.50 -44.42
CA PRO A 552 -37.20 -72.52 -43.45
C PRO A 552 -37.73 -72.25 -42.04
N TYR A 553 -36.88 -72.51 -41.04
CA TYR A 553 -37.19 -72.32 -39.62
C TYR A 553 -37.72 -70.89 -39.33
N GLY A 554 -38.69 -70.80 -38.42
CA GLY A 554 -39.24 -69.53 -37.93
C GLY A 554 -40.23 -68.83 -38.88
N VAL A 555 -40.35 -69.28 -40.13
CA VAL A 555 -41.30 -68.70 -41.09
C VAL A 555 -42.74 -69.02 -40.72
N ALA A 556 -43.56 -67.98 -40.68
CA ALA A 556 -44.99 -68.07 -40.44
C ALA A 556 -45.79 -68.17 -41.74
N VAL A 557 -46.77 -69.07 -41.78
CA VAL A 557 -47.70 -69.28 -42.89
C VAL A 557 -49.12 -68.99 -42.41
N LYS A 558 -49.87 -68.20 -43.19
CA LYS A 558 -51.25 -67.83 -42.91
C LYS A 558 -52.23 -68.60 -43.77
N PHE A 559 -53.35 -69.04 -43.19
CA PHE A 559 -54.40 -69.81 -43.85
C PHE A 559 -55.74 -69.06 -43.95
N SER A 560 -56.52 -69.42 -44.96
CA SER A 560 -57.88 -68.94 -45.23
C SER A 560 -58.70 -70.08 -45.84
N CYS A 561 -60.03 -70.11 -45.67
CA CYS A 561 -60.89 -71.17 -46.23
C CYS A 561 -61.61 -70.71 -47.51
N ASP A 562 -61.95 -71.65 -48.38
CA ASP A 562 -62.80 -71.41 -49.55
C ASP A 562 -64.25 -71.07 -49.15
N GLU A 563 -65.03 -70.50 -50.07
CA GLU A 563 -66.41 -70.05 -49.79
C GLU A 563 -67.31 -71.18 -49.26
N GLY A 564 -68.13 -70.87 -48.25
CA GLY A 564 -68.99 -71.82 -47.55
C GLY A 564 -68.29 -72.63 -46.46
N PHE A 565 -67.01 -72.36 -46.16
CA PHE A 565 -66.23 -72.99 -45.09
C PHE A 565 -65.68 -71.96 -44.12
N VAL A 566 -65.61 -72.31 -42.84
CA VAL A 566 -65.04 -71.48 -41.77
C VAL A 566 -63.76 -72.12 -41.21
N LEU A 567 -62.77 -71.29 -40.93
CA LEU A 567 -61.47 -71.73 -40.41
C LEU A 567 -61.57 -72.06 -38.92
N GLN A 568 -61.23 -73.29 -38.56
CA GLN A 568 -61.17 -73.76 -37.18
C GLN A 568 -59.71 -74.02 -36.80
N GLY A 569 -59.23 -73.31 -35.77
CA GLY A 569 -57.83 -73.34 -35.31
C GLY A 569 -57.10 -72.03 -35.56
N SER A 570 -55.76 -72.05 -35.45
CA SER A 570 -54.94 -70.85 -35.67
C SER A 570 -54.86 -70.52 -37.15
N ALA A 571 -55.19 -69.28 -37.51
CA ALA A 571 -55.03 -68.78 -38.88
C ALA A 571 -53.55 -68.62 -39.28
N GLU A 572 -52.61 -68.71 -38.34
CA GLU A 572 -51.16 -68.62 -38.57
C GLU A 572 -50.41 -69.75 -37.85
N THR A 573 -49.45 -70.38 -38.53
CA THR A 573 -48.57 -71.42 -37.97
C THR A 573 -47.11 -71.18 -38.35
N ARG A 574 -46.16 -71.63 -37.54
CA ARG A 574 -44.71 -71.42 -37.73
C ARG A 574 -43.97 -72.75 -37.85
N CYS A 575 -42.94 -72.75 -38.70
CA CYS A 575 -42.04 -73.89 -38.85
C CYS A 575 -41.07 -73.98 -37.66
N LEU A 576 -41.14 -75.06 -36.90
CA LEU A 576 -40.29 -75.32 -35.73
C LEU A 576 -39.00 -76.07 -36.08
N ALA A 577 -38.10 -76.19 -35.09
CA ALA A 577 -36.78 -76.81 -35.23
C ALA A 577 -36.82 -78.34 -35.46
N ASP A 578 -37.96 -78.96 -35.20
CA ASP A 578 -38.24 -80.38 -35.41
C ASP A 578 -38.93 -80.65 -36.77
N SER A 579 -38.96 -79.65 -37.66
CA SER A 579 -39.64 -79.69 -38.97
C SER A 579 -41.17 -79.84 -38.90
N THR A 580 -41.78 -79.53 -37.75
CA THR A 580 -43.25 -79.53 -37.57
C THR A 580 -43.83 -78.11 -37.59
N TRP A 581 -45.15 -78.05 -37.69
CA TRP A 581 -45.93 -76.81 -37.71
C TRP A 581 -46.60 -76.56 -36.35
N HIS A 582 -46.34 -75.39 -35.74
CA HIS A 582 -46.94 -74.98 -34.48
C HIS A 582 -47.45 -73.53 -34.52
N PRO A 583 -48.68 -73.24 -34.07
CA PRO A 583 -49.74 -74.18 -33.66
C PRO A 583 -50.13 -75.17 -34.78
N PRO A 584 -50.77 -76.32 -34.46
CA PRO A 584 -51.13 -77.32 -35.46
C PRO A 584 -52.00 -76.72 -36.58
N LEU A 585 -51.94 -77.34 -37.77
CA LEU A 585 -52.62 -76.83 -38.96
C LEU A 585 -54.14 -76.67 -38.73
N PRO A 586 -54.75 -75.56 -39.19
CA PRO A 586 -56.19 -75.35 -39.04
C PRO A 586 -56.98 -76.26 -40.00
N THR A 587 -58.26 -76.46 -39.70
CA THR A 587 -59.20 -77.20 -40.56
C THR A 587 -60.31 -76.28 -41.07
N CYS A 588 -60.74 -76.48 -42.31
CA CYS A 588 -61.87 -75.76 -42.89
C CYS A 588 -63.13 -76.62 -42.76
N GLN A 589 -64.11 -76.17 -41.99
CA GLN A 589 -65.37 -76.88 -41.78
C GLN A 589 -66.53 -76.19 -42.52
N PRO A 590 -67.52 -76.95 -43.04
CA PRO A 590 -68.65 -76.36 -43.73
C PRO A 590 -69.46 -75.48 -42.79
N VAL A 591 -69.91 -74.34 -43.30
CA VAL A 591 -70.79 -73.42 -42.58
C VAL A 591 -72.18 -74.04 -42.44
N GLN A 592 -72.75 -74.04 -41.23
CA GLN A 592 -74.09 -74.55 -40.94
C GLN A 592 -74.96 -73.47 -40.28
N CYS A 593 -76.20 -73.31 -40.75
CA CYS A 593 -77.19 -72.42 -40.13
C CYS A 593 -78.03 -73.17 -39.10
N ARG A 594 -78.11 -72.65 -37.87
CA ARG A 594 -79.03 -73.17 -36.85
C ARG A 594 -80.47 -72.79 -37.14
N LYS A 595 -81.42 -73.71 -36.90
CA LYS A 595 -82.86 -73.44 -36.95
C LYS A 595 -83.20 -72.27 -36.02
N PRO A 596 -83.92 -71.25 -36.49
CA PRO A 596 -84.39 -70.17 -35.63
C PRO A 596 -85.38 -70.69 -34.58
N LEU A 597 -85.41 -70.05 -33.41
CA LEU A 597 -86.34 -70.40 -32.32
C LEU A 597 -87.79 -70.06 -32.72
N THR A 598 -88.74 -70.92 -32.35
CA THR A 598 -90.19 -70.69 -32.51
C THR A 598 -90.64 -69.49 -31.67
N GLN A 599 -91.31 -68.52 -32.29
CA GLN A 599 -91.97 -67.36 -31.64
C GLN A 599 -93.49 -67.42 -31.90
N GLU A 600 -94.30 -66.67 -31.14
CA GLU A 600 -95.77 -66.79 -31.14
C GLU A 600 -96.43 -66.64 -32.53
N ASP A 601 -95.80 -65.89 -33.44
CA ASP A 601 -96.32 -65.61 -34.79
C ASP A 601 -95.74 -66.51 -35.89
N ILE A 602 -94.76 -67.36 -35.57
CA ILE A 602 -93.99 -68.15 -36.55
C ILE A 602 -93.97 -69.64 -36.17
N MET A 603 -94.52 -70.46 -37.07
CA MET A 603 -94.54 -71.92 -36.93
C MET A 603 -93.62 -72.59 -37.95
N PHE A 604 -92.75 -73.49 -37.49
CA PHE A 604 -91.89 -74.31 -38.36
C PHE A 604 -92.37 -75.76 -38.33
N HIS A 605 -92.51 -76.39 -39.50
CA HIS A 605 -92.86 -77.82 -39.60
C HIS A 605 -91.65 -78.76 -39.73
N SER A 606 -90.42 -78.24 -39.85
CA SER A 606 -89.22 -79.06 -39.94
C SER A 606 -88.64 -79.40 -38.57
N TYR A 607 -88.29 -80.67 -38.36
CA TYR A 607 -87.56 -81.17 -37.17
C TYR A 607 -86.03 -81.02 -37.29
N LYS A 608 -85.51 -80.64 -38.47
CA LYS A 608 -84.06 -80.44 -38.69
C LYS A 608 -83.58 -79.18 -37.94
N LEU A 609 -82.52 -79.30 -37.14
CA LEU A 609 -81.96 -78.22 -36.30
C LEU A 609 -80.78 -77.47 -36.94
N MET A 610 -80.06 -78.11 -37.85
CA MET A 610 -78.89 -77.55 -38.55
C MET A 610 -79.12 -77.70 -40.05
N PHE A 611 -78.91 -76.64 -40.81
CA PHE A 611 -79.12 -76.61 -42.26
C PHE A 611 -77.82 -76.26 -42.97
N GLU A 612 -77.53 -76.97 -44.05
CA GLU A 612 -76.37 -76.72 -44.90
C GLU A 612 -76.60 -75.51 -45.81
N VAL A 613 -75.52 -74.92 -46.31
CA VAL A 613 -75.60 -73.78 -47.26
C VAL A 613 -76.45 -74.18 -48.47
N ASN A 614 -77.36 -73.29 -48.87
CA ASN A 614 -78.40 -73.47 -49.89
C ASN A 614 -79.60 -74.35 -49.51
N GLU A 615 -79.65 -74.92 -48.30
CA GLU A 615 -80.87 -75.57 -47.83
C GLU A 615 -81.93 -74.55 -47.42
N THR A 616 -83.18 -74.87 -47.76
CA THR A 616 -84.33 -74.01 -47.49
C THR A 616 -85.14 -74.50 -46.29
N LEU A 617 -85.52 -73.59 -45.40
CA LEU A 617 -86.46 -73.81 -44.30
C LEU A 617 -87.75 -73.05 -44.57
N THR A 618 -88.86 -73.78 -44.64
CA THR A 618 -90.21 -73.20 -44.75
C THR A 618 -90.77 -72.88 -43.36
N PHE A 619 -91.29 -71.66 -43.21
CA PHE A 619 -91.96 -71.19 -42.01
C PHE A 619 -93.34 -70.61 -42.35
N TYR A 620 -94.26 -70.67 -41.40
CA TYR A 620 -95.63 -70.19 -41.58
C TYR A 620 -95.91 -69.02 -40.64
N CYS A 621 -96.41 -67.95 -41.22
CA CYS A 621 -96.84 -66.75 -40.51
C CYS A 621 -98.32 -66.86 -40.15
N LYS A 622 -98.65 -66.74 -38.86
CA LYS A 622 -100.03 -66.73 -38.38
C LYS A 622 -100.65 -65.34 -38.63
N ARG A 623 -101.80 -65.26 -39.32
CA ARG A 623 -102.49 -63.98 -39.59
C ARG A 623 -103.71 -63.81 -38.68
N ASP A 624 -104.55 -64.85 -38.61
CA ASP A 624 -105.71 -65.00 -37.72
C ASP A 624 -105.92 -66.49 -37.42
N ALA A 625 -106.79 -66.86 -36.47
CA ALA A 625 -106.96 -68.24 -35.95
C ALA A 625 -107.12 -69.36 -37.01
N TYR A 626 -107.53 -69.03 -38.24
CA TYR A 626 -107.77 -69.99 -39.32
C TYR A 626 -106.99 -69.73 -40.63
N ARG A 627 -106.12 -68.72 -40.71
CA ARG A 627 -105.33 -68.44 -41.94
C ARG A 627 -103.85 -68.22 -41.63
N SER A 628 -103.00 -69.05 -42.23
CA SER A 628 -101.54 -68.94 -42.21
C SER A 628 -100.97 -68.83 -43.62
N THR A 629 -99.90 -68.05 -43.79
CA THR A 629 -99.18 -67.88 -45.07
C THR A 629 -97.80 -68.52 -44.95
N SER A 630 -97.41 -69.36 -45.90
CA SER A 630 -96.06 -69.95 -45.93
C SER A 630 -95.03 -69.02 -46.56
N SER A 631 -93.81 -69.02 -46.04
CA SER A 631 -92.64 -68.33 -46.57
C SER A 631 -91.40 -69.21 -46.42
N VAL A 632 -90.41 -69.04 -47.29
CA VAL A 632 -89.21 -69.89 -47.36
C VAL A 632 -87.96 -69.03 -47.15
N THR A 633 -87.04 -69.50 -46.30
CA THR A 633 -85.71 -68.89 -46.11
C THR A 633 -84.61 -69.88 -46.48
N THR A 634 -83.46 -69.40 -46.93
CA THR A 634 -82.34 -70.24 -47.38
C THR A 634 -81.10 -69.97 -46.53
N CYS A 635 -80.37 -71.00 -46.13
CA CYS A 635 -79.09 -70.84 -45.43
C CYS A 635 -78.01 -70.31 -46.38
N SER A 636 -77.42 -69.16 -46.03
CA SER A 636 -76.36 -68.50 -46.81
C SER A 636 -74.97 -69.02 -46.44
N ALA A 637 -74.01 -68.86 -47.35
CA ALA A 637 -72.60 -69.23 -47.17
C ALA A 637 -71.91 -68.52 -45.99
N ASN A 638 -72.49 -67.42 -45.50
CA ASN A 638 -72.03 -66.69 -44.31
C ASN A 638 -72.68 -67.16 -42.99
N GLY A 639 -73.48 -68.22 -43.02
CA GLY A 639 -74.11 -68.81 -41.82
C GLY A 639 -75.38 -68.10 -41.37
N THR A 640 -76.00 -67.30 -42.24
CA THR A 640 -77.22 -66.53 -41.97
C THR A 640 -78.38 -66.96 -42.87
N TRP A 641 -79.61 -66.73 -42.40
CA TRP A 641 -80.85 -67.07 -43.13
C TRP A 641 -81.29 -65.92 -44.05
N ILE A 642 -81.54 -66.21 -45.33
CA ILE A 642 -81.89 -65.21 -46.35
C ILE A 642 -83.14 -65.69 -47.16
N PRO A 643 -84.25 -64.93 -47.19
CA PRO A 643 -84.52 -63.72 -46.39
C PRO A 643 -84.62 -64.03 -44.89
N PRO A 644 -84.33 -63.07 -43.99
CA PRO A 644 -84.41 -63.29 -42.55
C PRO A 644 -85.83 -63.68 -42.12
N VAL A 645 -85.92 -64.63 -41.20
CA VAL A 645 -87.18 -65.26 -40.79
C VAL A 645 -88.03 -64.28 -39.97
N THR A 646 -88.93 -63.56 -40.65
CA THR A 646 -89.81 -62.53 -40.08
C THR A 646 -91.16 -62.51 -40.81
N CYS A 647 -92.27 -62.23 -40.11
CA CYS A 647 -93.62 -62.16 -40.66
C CYS A 647 -94.13 -60.71 -40.70
N LYS A 648 -94.52 -60.20 -41.88
CA LYS A 648 -95.11 -58.86 -42.06
C LYS A 648 -96.54 -58.96 -42.61
N ILE A 649 -97.53 -58.36 -41.94
CA ILE A 649 -98.94 -58.31 -42.37
C ILE A 649 -99.10 -57.18 -43.40
N LEU A 650 -99.41 -57.52 -44.65
CA LEU A 650 -99.74 -56.55 -45.71
C LEU A 650 -101.22 -56.10 -45.60
N GLN A 651 -101.45 -54.85 -45.17
CA GLN A 651 -102.61 -54.04 -45.55
C GLN A 651 -102.37 -53.46 -46.96
N ASN A 652 -103.45 -53.01 -47.60
CA ASN A 652 -103.57 -52.69 -49.03
C ASN A 652 -102.41 -51.92 -49.71
N LYS A 653 -102.36 -52.21 -51.02
CA LYS A 653 -101.41 -51.81 -52.06
C LYS A 653 -101.32 -50.29 -52.30
N GLU A 654 -100.13 -49.93 -52.78
CA GLU A 654 -99.74 -48.73 -53.54
C GLU A 654 -99.13 -47.56 -52.73
N ASP A 655 -97.97 -47.13 -53.24
CA ASP A 655 -97.09 -46.03 -52.84
C ASP A 655 -96.27 -46.18 -51.55
N PHE A 656 -95.10 -46.83 -51.63
CA PHE A 656 -93.83 -46.22 -51.17
C PHE A 656 -92.64 -46.88 -51.86
N GLN A 657 -92.28 -46.26 -52.98
CA GLN A 657 -91.00 -46.40 -53.65
C GLN A 657 -89.97 -45.57 -52.88
N CYS A 658 -89.20 -46.21 -52.02
CA CYS A 658 -87.87 -45.72 -51.61
C CYS A 658 -86.97 -46.96 -51.47
N GLY A 659 -86.23 -47.23 -52.54
CA GLY A 659 -85.13 -48.18 -52.52
C GLY A 659 -83.97 -47.57 -51.75
N VAL A 660 -83.70 -48.13 -50.58
CA VAL A 660 -82.37 -48.09 -49.95
C VAL A 660 -82.05 -49.51 -49.49
N PRO A 661 -80.96 -50.13 -49.97
CA PRO A 661 -80.59 -51.49 -49.60
C PRO A 661 -80.11 -51.58 -48.14
N LEU A 662 -80.29 -52.75 -47.54
CA LEU A 662 -79.87 -53.14 -46.18
C LEU A 662 -78.37 -52.96 -45.85
N THR A 663 -77.55 -52.46 -46.79
CA THR A 663 -76.14 -52.13 -46.55
C THR A 663 -75.95 -50.90 -45.67
N GLU A 664 -76.97 -50.06 -45.50
CA GLU A 664 -76.91 -48.89 -44.61
C GLU A 664 -77.27 -49.19 -43.14
N LEU A 665 -77.75 -50.39 -42.77
CA LEU A 665 -78.08 -50.68 -41.36
C LEU A 665 -76.85 -50.79 -40.44
N LYS A 666 -75.62 -50.82 -41.00
CA LYS A 666 -74.35 -50.67 -40.27
C LYS A 666 -74.14 -49.25 -39.73
N THR A 667 -74.75 -48.24 -40.38
CA THR A 667 -74.51 -46.83 -40.06
C THR A 667 -75.11 -46.42 -38.71
N LEU A 668 -76.20 -47.02 -38.24
CA LEU A 668 -76.82 -46.64 -36.96
C LEU A 668 -75.97 -47.01 -35.73
N LEU A 669 -75.18 -48.09 -35.83
CA LEU A 669 -74.18 -48.47 -34.82
C LEU A 669 -72.89 -47.65 -34.95
N GLU A 670 -72.49 -47.29 -36.17
CA GLU A 670 -71.35 -46.39 -36.42
C GLU A 670 -71.67 -44.95 -35.99
N VAL A 671 -72.90 -44.47 -36.17
CA VAL A 671 -73.40 -43.17 -35.68
C VAL A 671 -73.48 -43.17 -34.16
N ARG A 672 -73.88 -44.30 -33.53
CA ARG A 672 -73.84 -44.44 -32.06
C ARG A 672 -72.41 -44.47 -31.52
N LYS A 673 -71.46 -45.05 -32.26
CA LYS A 673 -70.03 -45.06 -31.92
C LYS A 673 -69.41 -43.67 -32.10
N LEU A 674 -69.70 -42.98 -33.22
CA LEU A 674 -69.29 -41.60 -33.46
C LEU A 674 -69.88 -40.64 -32.43
N TYR A 675 -71.14 -40.81 -32.01
CA TYR A 675 -71.75 -40.01 -30.94
C TYR A 675 -71.03 -40.18 -29.59
N LEU A 676 -70.58 -41.40 -29.27
CA LEU A 676 -69.79 -41.69 -28.05
C LEU A 676 -68.33 -41.21 -28.17
N GLU A 677 -67.74 -41.25 -29.37
CA GLU A 677 -66.41 -40.68 -29.65
C GLU A 677 -66.42 -39.14 -29.63
N ILE A 678 -67.48 -38.50 -30.12
CA ILE A 678 -67.69 -37.05 -30.04
C ILE A 678 -67.88 -36.61 -28.58
N GLN A 679 -68.67 -37.33 -27.77
CA GLN A 679 -68.78 -37.06 -26.32
C GLN A 679 -67.45 -37.23 -25.58
N LYS A 680 -66.59 -38.14 -26.03
CA LYS A 680 -65.26 -38.35 -25.45
C LYS A 680 -64.31 -37.21 -25.84
N LEU A 681 -64.33 -36.79 -27.10
CA LEU A 681 -63.54 -35.66 -27.59
C LEU A 681 -63.97 -34.31 -26.98
N GLU A 682 -65.27 -34.07 -26.75
CA GLU A 682 -65.76 -32.88 -26.03
C GLU A 682 -65.29 -32.82 -24.56
N LYS A 683 -64.99 -33.98 -23.96
CA LYS A 683 -64.45 -34.08 -22.60
C LYS A 683 -62.93 -33.85 -22.56
N ASP A 684 -62.21 -34.26 -23.61
CA ASP A 684 -60.75 -34.16 -23.73
C ASP A 684 -60.28 -32.82 -24.33
N LEU A 685 -61.14 -32.07 -25.03
CA LEU A 685 -60.84 -30.75 -25.64
C LEU A 685 -61.30 -29.53 -24.82
N LYS A 686 -61.72 -29.70 -23.55
CA LYS A 686 -61.86 -28.53 -22.65
C LYS A 686 -60.45 -28.00 -22.32
N PRO A 687 -60.07 -26.79 -22.77
CA PRO A 687 -58.82 -26.20 -22.36
C PRO A 687 -58.95 -25.81 -20.88
N THR A 688 -58.13 -26.43 -20.04
CA THR A 688 -57.80 -25.90 -18.72
C THR A 688 -57.07 -24.57 -18.92
N VAL A 689 -57.87 -23.50 -18.99
CA VAL A 689 -57.43 -22.15 -18.68
C VAL A 689 -57.06 -22.16 -17.20
N PHE A 690 -55.76 -22.13 -16.92
CA PHE A 690 -55.24 -21.68 -15.63
C PHE A 690 -54.67 -20.28 -15.83
N GLY A 691 -55.39 -19.31 -15.25
CA GLY A 691 -54.74 -18.15 -14.63
C GLY A 691 -54.17 -18.52 -13.27
#